data_AF-A0A9P6IRX6-F1
#
_entry.id   AF-A0A9P6IRX6-F1
#
_cell.length_a   1.000
_cell.length_b   1.000
_cell.length_c   1.000
_cell.angle_alpha   90.00
_cell.angle_beta   90.00
_cell.angle_gamma   90.00
#
_symmetry.space_group_name_H-M   'P 1'
#
loop_
_entity.id
_entity.type
_entity.pdbx_description
1 polymer ?
#
loop_
_entity_poly.entity_id
_entity_poly.type
_entity_poly.pdbx_seq_one_letter_code
_entity_poly.pdbx_strand_id
1 'polypeptide(L)'
;PTQASIRDLRGLGLTPDLIACRCEKTGLDEGIQSKISMFCHVQPNQVLAVRDCSSVYHVPELLKDQGLVDFLWKRLNIEQTINITEPLKLKGRDMWNKWNQLTSAQERLHDTVTIVLVGKYTNLQDSYASVVKALEHASLNCRKKLIMKWVEASDLEPETRSANPVKYHEAWQDLCSAQGILVPGGFGNRGVEGKIAAAKWAREQKVPYLGICLGLQIAVIEFARNVCGMADANSIELDENTNTPVVVYMPEISKTHLGGTMRLGARPTEFQAGTENSTIRKLYGGGSTVLERHRHRYEINPELIDGSHPGRLWGSSEPLGIFHLTAQAAVSSSSKDADLNQQKALDPSDSSTDQLPARESAHLGVASQAQCHFGSRLSTRLLPGTQQQQHEAQATIARPKRTQDVVPPTPGGPLHSSAPSAASPSVSRITPITKHRQPQRGDRHGHLSHDQPHRHQAPPGSNHWPAPPRRTPALFFLFGGLLTAGAFGYFGSSNKSSHDPVTWTDLWVQLQNELSKARAELTQNSFTQTSSSAPSPFADPSARSFSPNPADSPLSHSRFEKQLKMLTPDQVEQRLAQNERSFRVLTKEQEARKDKERQDLILGYCINQVASNNPIEDDLSRHVVRGKDGSIEKIFFGIFDGHGGWCCSQKVAQELAPTVATELEQVKDTHDVMAVMEAIENGFLKLDDKIVNETVQKVLEFPSRPLACSSLLPAISGSCALLAYVDTKEKDLYVACTGDSRAVLGVCEPSATDKGGHSWKAVPLSFDQTGRNRWEVRRLQEEHPGEENTVVMRGRVLGGLEPTRAFGDARYKWSKEVQERVFQLFPTYRQPHRNYFTPPYVTAKPVVKHHKIRAEDRFLVMATDGLWDKLTSDEVIQLVGDLLDGKTGQEKMVLDRDELKSIKEKVKAIKGVITGKKEDQNEEEEELTPANLPPKGPASQIRQFTFKDPSNASTHLVRNALGGGDDDKLAATLSIPSPMSRVYRDDITITVIFFGHQDTKIALSNAQDSDGFVEI
;
A
#
# COMPACT_ATOMS: atom_id res chain seq x y z
N PRO A 1 3.29 -24.90 -11.07
CA PRO A 1 2.96 -23.45 -11.02
C PRO A 1 1.74 -23.09 -11.88
N THR A 2 1.87 -22.89 -13.20
CA THR A 2 0.82 -22.33 -14.07
C THR A 2 -0.56 -22.98 -13.92
N GLN A 3 -0.62 -24.31 -13.92
CA GLN A 3 -1.88 -25.06 -13.77
C GLN A 3 -2.61 -24.78 -12.44
N ALA A 4 -1.86 -24.64 -11.33
CA ALA A 4 -2.43 -24.26 -10.04
C ALA A 4 -2.96 -22.82 -10.09
N SER A 5 -2.15 -21.87 -10.57
CA SER A 5 -2.57 -20.46 -10.70
C SER A 5 -3.82 -20.29 -11.57
N ILE A 6 -4.01 -21.09 -12.63
CA ILE A 6 -5.23 -21.05 -13.45
C ILE A 6 -6.43 -21.75 -12.78
N ARG A 7 -6.20 -22.85 -12.04
CA ARG A 7 -7.25 -23.47 -11.21
C ARG A 7 -7.75 -22.49 -10.14
N ASP A 8 -6.83 -21.82 -9.46
CA ASP A 8 -7.12 -20.92 -8.35
C ASP A 8 -7.82 -19.65 -8.86
N LEU A 9 -7.37 -19.10 -10.00
CA LEU A 9 -8.05 -18.02 -10.73
C LEU A 9 -9.50 -18.39 -11.13
N ARG A 10 -9.73 -19.64 -11.57
CA ARG A 10 -11.07 -20.16 -11.89
C ARG A 10 -11.93 -20.39 -10.65
N GLY A 11 -11.33 -20.72 -9.51
CA GLY A 11 -12.02 -20.76 -8.20
C GLY A 11 -12.59 -19.39 -7.81
N LEU A 12 -11.94 -18.30 -8.23
CA LEU A 12 -12.42 -16.92 -8.10
C LEU A 12 -13.39 -16.49 -9.23
N GLY A 13 -13.90 -17.43 -10.03
CA GLY A 13 -14.82 -17.17 -11.15
C GLY A 13 -14.20 -16.57 -12.41
N LEU A 14 -12.88 -16.33 -12.45
CA LEU A 14 -12.20 -15.72 -13.58
C LEU A 14 -11.64 -16.78 -14.55
N THR A 15 -11.90 -16.63 -15.84
CA THR A 15 -11.38 -17.51 -16.89
C THR A 15 -10.34 -16.77 -17.75
N PRO A 16 -9.12 -17.33 -17.94
CA PRO A 16 -8.09 -16.67 -18.74
C PRO A 16 -8.35 -16.81 -20.25
N ASP A 17 -8.40 -15.69 -20.96
CA ASP A 17 -8.39 -15.66 -22.43
C ASP A 17 -6.99 -15.84 -23.03
N LEU A 18 -5.93 -15.59 -22.26
CA LEU A 18 -4.53 -15.72 -22.65
C LEU A 18 -3.70 -16.18 -21.44
N ILE A 19 -2.61 -16.91 -21.71
CA ILE A 19 -1.69 -17.39 -20.67
C ILE A 19 -0.26 -17.03 -21.06
N ALA A 20 0.21 -15.88 -20.57
CA ALA A 20 1.60 -15.47 -20.71
C ALA A 20 2.49 -16.21 -19.70
N CYS A 21 3.28 -17.16 -20.18
CA CYS A 21 4.23 -17.93 -19.40
C CYS A 21 5.63 -17.31 -19.53
N ARG A 22 6.17 -16.72 -18.46
CA ARG A 22 7.57 -16.28 -18.46
C ARG A 22 8.53 -17.48 -18.43
N CYS A 23 9.54 -17.46 -19.29
CA CYS A 23 10.60 -18.47 -19.38
C CYS A 23 11.97 -17.80 -19.56
N GLU A 24 13.06 -18.59 -19.54
CA GLU A 24 14.42 -18.06 -19.67
C GLU A 24 14.79 -17.78 -21.13
N LYS A 25 15.78 -18.47 -21.72
CA LYS A 25 16.31 -18.14 -23.06
C LYS A 25 15.67 -18.94 -24.19
N THR A 26 15.47 -20.23 -23.99
CA THR A 26 14.65 -21.06 -24.88
C THR A 26 13.17 -20.74 -24.66
N GLY A 27 12.41 -20.59 -25.74
CA GLY A 27 10.95 -20.44 -25.67
C GLY A 27 10.28 -21.69 -25.09
N LEU A 28 8.94 -21.67 -25.00
CA LEU A 28 8.20 -22.90 -24.72
C LEU A 28 8.32 -23.83 -25.92
N ASP A 29 8.68 -25.09 -25.66
CA ASP A 29 8.52 -26.19 -26.61
C ASP A 29 7.04 -26.43 -26.92
N GLU A 30 6.71 -26.88 -28.13
CA GLU A 30 5.34 -27.12 -28.60
C GLU A 30 4.62 -28.17 -27.74
N GLY A 31 5.33 -29.19 -27.24
CA GLY A 31 4.80 -30.18 -26.32
C GLY A 31 4.42 -29.57 -24.97
N ILE A 32 5.19 -28.59 -24.48
CA ILE A 32 4.88 -27.83 -23.26
C ILE A 32 3.72 -26.86 -23.49
N GLN A 33 3.70 -26.16 -24.63
CA GLN A 33 2.61 -25.25 -25.01
C GLN A 33 1.28 -26.01 -25.12
N SER A 34 1.28 -27.16 -25.79
CA SER A 34 0.13 -28.08 -25.91
C SER A 34 -0.32 -28.61 -24.54
N LYS A 35 0.62 -28.94 -23.65
CA LYS A 35 0.31 -29.37 -22.28
C LYS A 35 -0.34 -28.25 -21.46
N ILE A 36 0.14 -27.00 -21.57
CA ILE A 36 -0.45 -25.85 -20.89
C ILE A 36 -1.85 -25.56 -21.46
N SER A 37 -2.00 -25.57 -22.79
CA SER A 37 -3.29 -25.46 -23.48
C SER A 37 -4.32 -26.47 -22.95
N MET A 38 -3.96 -27.76 -22.95
CA MET A 38 -4.84 -28.84 -22.48
C MET A 38 -5.23 -28.68 -21.01
N PHE A 39 -4.26 -28.56 -20.09
CA PHE A 39 -4.56 -28.51 -18.65
C PHE A 39 -5.17 -27.18 -18.18
N CYS A 40 -4.97 -26.08 -18.92
CA CYS A 40 -5.58 -24.79 -18.61
C CYS A 40 -6.84 -24.51 -19.44
N HIS A 41 -7.32 -25.44 -20.27
CA HIS A 41 -8.48 -25.27 -21.17
C HIS A 41 -8.44 -23.96 -21.98
N VAL A 42 -7.34 -23.72 -22.70
CA VAL A 42 -7.20 -22.65 -23.70
C VAL A 42 -6.60 -23.23 -24.98
N GLN A 43 -6.77 -22.60 -26.14
CA GLN A 43 -6.13 -23.05 -27.39
C GLN A 43 -4.60 -22.86 -27.34
N PRO A 44 -3.81 -23.63 -28.12
CA PRO A 44 -2.35 -23.51 -28.12
C PRO A 44 -1.85 -22.09 -28.44
N ASN A 45 -2.49 -21.40 -29.40
CA ASN A 45 -2.20 -20.01 -29.77
C ASN A 45 -2.61 -18.96 -28.71
N GLN A 46 -3.26 -19.37 -27.61
CA GLN A 46 -3.53 -18.50 -26.45
C GLN A 46 -2.43 -18.62 -25.37
N VAL A 47 -1.48 -19.53 -25.53
CA VAL A 47 -0.34 -19.73 -24.61
C VAL A 47 0.89 -19.03 -25.20
N LEU A 48 1.34 -17.96 -24.54
CA LEU A 48 2.43 -17.09 -25.00
C LEU A 48 3.71 -17.36 -24.19
N ALA A 49 4.83 -17.56 -24.87
CA ALA A 49 6.16 -17.72 -24.28
C ALA A 49 6.86 -16.36 -24.13
N VAL A 50 6.87 -15.82 -22.90
CA VAL A 50 7.57 -14.56 -22.58
C VAL A 50 8.98 -14.88 -22.10
N ARG A 51 9.88 -15.14 -23.06
CA ARG A 51 11.31 -15.38 -22.79
C ARG A 51 12.00 -14.12 -22.24
N ASP A 52 13.06 -14.32 -21.48
CA ASP A 52 13.90 -13.24 -20.96
C ASP A 52 14.67 -12.56 -22.09
N CYS A 53 14.25 -11.34 -22.42
CA CYS A 53 14.83 -10.50 -23.46
C CYS A 53 16.12 -9.79 -23.02
N SER A 54 16.96 -9.44 -23.99
CA SER A 54 18.15 -8.60 -23.83
C SER A 54 17.81 -7.18 -23.34
N SER A 55 16.64 -6.67 -23.71
CA SER A 55 16.10 -5.39 -23.25
C SER A 55 14.57 -5.43 -23.15
N VAL A 56 13.99 -4.50 -22.40
CA VAL A 56 12.53 -4.37 -22.26
C VAL A 56 11.84 -4.00 -23.58
N TYR A 57 12.55 -3.34 -24.49
CA TYR A 57 12.00 -2.90 -25.78
C TYR A 57 11.74 -4.08 -26.75
N HIS A 58 12.37 -5.23 -26.57
CA HIS A 58 12.12 -6.43 -27.38
C HIS A 58 10.82 -7.17 -26.99
N VAL A 59 10.20 -6.83 -25.86
CA VAL A 59 9.00 -7.55 -25.37
C VAL A 59 7.77 -7.35 -26.28
N PRO A 60 7.45 -6.14 -26.78
CA PRO A 60 6.36 -5.97 -27.75
C PRO A 60 6.59 -6.68 -29.09
N GLU A 61 7.85 -6.79 -29.53
CA GLU A 61 8.23 -7.53 -30.74
C GLU A 61 7.98 -9.03 -30.54
N LEU A 62 8.52 -9.61 -29.46
CA LEU A 62 8.27 -10.99 -29.02
C LEU A 62 6.78 -11.35 -28.87
N LEU A 63 5.95 -10.43 -28.38
CA LEU A 63 4.51 -10.66 -28.19
C LEU A 63 3.72 -10.53 -29.49
N LYS A 64 4.10 -9.61 -30.38
CA LYS A 64 3.50 -9.46 -31.71
C LYS A 64 3.77 -10.68 -32.58
N ASP A 65 5.01 -11.19 -32.58
CA ASP A 65 5.41 -12.35 -33.37
C ASP A 65 4.69 -13.65 -32.93
N GLN A 66 4.14 -13.67 -31.72
CA GLN A 66 3.29 -14.75 -31.19
C GLN A 66 1.79 -14.49 -31.38
N GLY A 67 1.40 -13.51 -32.21
CA GLY A 67 0.01 -13.27 -32.59
C GLY A 67 -0.87 -12.58 -31.53
N LEU A 68 -0.30 -11.99 -30.47
CA LEU A 68 -1.06 -11.29 -29.42
C LEU A 68 -2.00 -10.22 -30.01
N VAL A 69 -1.51 -9.47 -31.00
CA VAL A 69 -2.27 -8.39 -31.64
C VAL A 69 -3.52 -8.95 -32.31
N ASP A 70 -3.35 -9.95 -33.19
CA ASP A 70 -4.44 -10.58 -33.94
C ASP A 70 -5.46 -11.29 -33.03
N PHE A 71 -5.01 -11.83 -31.89
CA PHE A 71 -5.91 -12.38 -30.88
C PHE A 71 -6.77 -11.29 -30.24
N LEU A 72 -6.16 -10.22 -29.72
CA LEU A 72 -6.89 -9.11 -29.07
C LEU A 72 -7.86 -8.44 -30.05
N TRP A 73 -7.44 -8.27 -31.31
CA TRP A 73 -8.23 -7.70 -32.40
C TRP A 73 -9.57 -8.42 -32.58
N LYS A 74 -9.54 -9.76 -32.58
CA LYS A 74 -10.72 -10.62 -32.70
C LYS A 74 -11.49 -10.74 -31.38
N ARG A 75 -10.79 -10.94 -30.27
CA ARG A 75 -11.41 -11.18 -28.95
C ARG A 75 -12.17 -9.97 -28.42
N LEU A 76 -11.67 -8.76 -28.67
CA LEU A 76 -12.30 -7.49 -28.31
C LEU A 76 -13.18 -6.90 -29.44
N ASN A 77 -13.38 -7.67 -30.53
CA ASN A 77 -14.20 -7.30 -31.69
C ASN A 77 -13.85 -5.96 -32.36
N ILE A 78 -12.56 -5.58 -32.35
CA ILE A 78 -12.09 -4.25 -32.77
C ILE A 78 -12.43 -3.95 -34.23
N GLU A 79 -12.39 -4.96 -35.11
CA GLU A 79 -12.75 -4.86 -36.54
C GLU A 79 -14.17 -4.32 -36.79
N GLN A 80 -15.12 -4.68 -35.91
CA GLN A 80 -16.53 -4.32 -36.05
C GLN A 80 -16.88 -3.04 -35.28
N THR A 81 -16.02 -2.61 -34.33
CA THR A 81 -16.26 -1.45 -33.46
C THR A 81 -15.47 -0.19 -33.88
N ILE A 82 -14.32 -0.33 -34.55
CA ILE A 82 -13.44 0.81 -34.89
C ILE A 82 -13.07 0.79 -36.37
N ASN A 83 -13.54 1.79 -37.13
CA ASN A 83 -13.11 2.02 -38.51
C ASN A 83 -11.75 2.74 -38.54
N ILE A 84 -10.70 2.04 -38.95
CA ILE A 84 -9.32 2.56 -38.97
C ILE A 84 -8.97 3.12 -40.35
N THR A 85 -8.88 4.46 -40.42
CA THR A 85 -8.52 5.20 -41.62
C THR A 85 -7.09 4.92 -42.07
N GLU A 86 -6.80 5.04 -43.36
CA GLU A 86 -5.47 4.76 -43.91
C GLU A 86 -4.34 5.64 -43.31
N PRO A 87 -4.54 6.94 -42.98
CA PRO A 87 -3.57 7.72 -42.22
C PRO A 87 -3.20 7.11 -40.86
N LEU A 88 -4.16 6.52 -40.13
CA LEU A 88 -3.87 5.83 -38.86
C LEU A 88 -3.05 4.54 -39.08
N LYS A 89 -3.31 3.79 -40.17
CA LYS A 89 -2.48 2.63 -40.54
C LYS A 89 -1.08 3.02 -41.00
N LEU A 90 -0.91 4.16 -41.66
CA LEU A 90 0.40 4.72 -42.00
C LEU A 90 1.17 5.12 -40.73
N LYS A 91 0.51 5.83 -39.80
CA LYS A 91 1.06 6.21 -38.49
C LYS A 91 1.46 5.00 -37.64
N GLY A 92 0.64 3.95 -37.62
CA GLY A 92 0.96 2.68 -36.94
C GLY A 92 2.19 1.98 -37.53
N ARG A 93 2.32 1.94 -38.87
CA ARG A 93 3.51 1.39 -39.54
C ARG A 93 4.78 2.18 -39.25
N ASP A 94 4.71 3.52 -39.30
CA ASP A 94 5.83 4.41 -38.96
C ASP A 94 6.26 4.24 -37.48
N MET A 95 5.29 4.17 -36.56
CA MET A 95 5.56 3.90 -35.14
C MET A 95 6.22 2.52 -34.91
N TRP A 96 5.76 1.47 -35.60
CA TRP A 96 6.39 0.15 -35.52
C TRP A 96 7.81 0.15 -36.10
N ASN A 97 8.03 0.82 -37.23
CA ASN A 97 9.37 0.95 -37.82
C ASN A 97 10.35 1.67 -36.89
N LYS A 98 9.90 2.72 -36.18
CA LYS A 98 10.69 3.42 -35.16
C LYS A 98 11.01 2.53 -33.95
N TRP A 99 10.07 1.69 -33.53
CA TRP A 99 10.28 0.72 -32.46
C TRP A 99 11.35 -0.32 -32.83
N ASN A 100 11.21 -0.96 -34.00
CA ASN A 100 12.16 -1.95 -34.49
C ASN A 100 13.55 -1.37 -34.80
N GLN A 101 13.63 -0.08 -35.17
CA GLN A 101 14.92 0.62 -35.27
C GLN A 101 15.59 0.81 -33.90
N LEU A 102 14.82 1.04 -32.84
CA LEU A 102 15.35 1.20 -31.48
C LEU A 102 15.89 -0.12 -30.91
N THR A 103 15.14 -1.24 -31.02
CA THR A 103 15.61 -2.58 -30.61
C THR A 103 16.86 -2.98 -31.40
N SER A 104 16.80 -2.83 -32.73
CA SER A 104 17.89 -3.12 -33.66
C SER A 104 19.16 -2.28 -33.46
N ALA A 105 19.04 -1.08 -32.91
CA ALA A 105 20.17 -0.19 -32.64
C ALA A 105 20.87 -0.56 -31.33
N GLN A 106 20.13 -0.88 -30.27
CA GLN A 106 20.67 -1.18 -28.93
C GLN A 106 21.73 -2.30 -28.96
N GLU A 107 21.51 -3.33 -29.79
CA GLU A 107 22.41 -4.48 -29.93
C GLU A 107 23.70 -4.17 -30.71
N ARG A 108 23.77 -3.03 -31.40
CA ARG A 108 24.90 -2.60 -32.27
C ARG A 108 25.66 -1.39 -31.71
N LEU A 109 25.46 -1.03 -30.44
CA LEU A 109 26.18 0.07 -29.79
C LEU A 109 27.53 -0.41 -29.22
N HIS A 110 28.61 -0.10 -29.95
CA HIS A 110 29.98 -0.40 -29.52
C HIS A 110 30.59 0.71 -28.66
N ASP A 111 30.32 1.98 -28.97
CA ASP A 111 30.80 3.14 -28.21
C ASP A 111 30.16 3.19 -26.82
N THR A 112 30.97 3.27 -25.77
CA THR A 112 30.49 3.29 -24.37
C THR A 112 30.49 4.68 -23.74
N VAL A 113 29.60 4.93 -22.79
CA VAL A 113 29.63 6.08 -21.87
C VAL A 113 29.54 5.61 -20.42
N THR A 114 30.49 6.00 -19.57
CA THR A 114 30.59 5.56 -18.17
C THR A 114 30.09 6.64 -17.22
N ILE A 115 28.96 6.37 -16.57
CA ILE A 115 28.34 7.25 -15.58
C ILE A 115 28.45 6.59 -14.20
N VAL A 116 28.87 7.36 -13.19
CA VAL A 116 28.90 6.93 -11.79
C VAL A 116 27.68 7.47 -11.06
N LEU A 117 26.90 6.59 -10.43
CA LEU A 117 25.80 6.95 -9.53
C LEU A 117 26.25 6.79 -8.08
N VAL A 118 26.29 7.89 -7.33
CA VAL A 118 26.72 7.93 -5.93
C VAL A 118 25.50 7.84 -5.01
N GLY A 119 25.17 6.62 -4.58
CA GLY A 119 23.87 6.26 -3.98
C GLY A 119 23.91 5.89 -2.50
N LYS A 120 22.72 5.75 -1.90
CA LYS A 120 22.52 5.20 -0.53
C LYS A 120 22.23 3.70 -0.54
N TYR A 121 21.81 3.14 -1.68
CA TYR A 121 21.32 1.76 -1.83
C TYR A 121 21.87 1.08 -3.10
N THR A 122 23.19 1.04 -3.27
CA THR A 122 23.86 0.42 -4.45
C THR A 122 23.53 -1.06 -4.63
N ASN A 123 23.39 -1.81 -3.53
CA ASN A 123 23.01 -3.23 -3.54
C ASN A 123 21.53 -3.47 -3.88
N LEU A 124 20.69 -2.43 -3.92
CA LEU A 124 19.27 -2.51 -4.30
C LEU A 124 19.02 -1.53 -5.46
N GLN A 125 19.56 -1.86 -6.63
CA GLN A 125 19.56 -1.02 -7.83
C GLN A 125 18.15 -0.58 -8.28
N ASP A 126 17.12 -1.39 -7.97
CA ASP A 126 15.70 -1.07 -8.20
C ASP A 126 15.26 0.25 -7.54
N SER A 127 15.91 0.65 -6.44
CA SER A 127 15.72 1.97 -5.78
C SER A 127 15.94 3.15 -6.73
N TYR A 128 16.68 2.92 -7.83
CA TYR A 128 17.06 3.90 -8.83
C TYR A 128 16.61 3.50 -10.24
N ALA A 129 15.71 2.53 -10.40
CA ALA A 129 15.29 1.98 -11.70
C ALA A 129 14.81 3.06 -12.69
N SER A 130 14.08 4.07 -12.20
CA SER A 130 13.64 5.22 -13.01
C SER A 130 14.82 6.04 -13.55
N VAL A 131 15.83 6.32 -12.71
CA VAL A 131 17.05 7.05 -13.09
C VAL A 131 17.84 6.24 -14.12
N VAL A 132 18.00 4.93 -13.91
CA VAL A 132 18.67 4.03 -14.86
C VAL A 132 17.96 4.05 -16.22
N LYS A 133 16.63 3.98 -16.26
CA LYS A 133 15.87 4.02 -17.53
C LYS A 133 15.89 5.39 -18.21
N ALA A 134 15.92 6.50 -17.49
CA ALA A 134 16.16 7.82 -18.10
C ALA A 134 17.55 7.91 -18.76
N LEU A 135 18.60 7.40 -18.09
CA LEU A 135 19.94 7.36 -18.66
C LEU A 135 20.03 6.39 -19.84
N GLU A 136 19.33 5.25 -19.80
CA GLU A 136 19.24 4.33 -20.94
C GLU A 136 18.59 5.01 -22.15
N HIS A 137 17.45 5.69 -21.97
CA HIS A 137 16.79 6.47 -23.04
C HIS A 137 17.72 7.53 -23.65
N ALA A 138 18.44 8.29 -22.81
CA ALA A 138 19.40 9.29 -23.26
C ALA A 138 20.57 8.65 -24.04
N SER A 139 21.12 7.54 -23.53
CA SER A 139 22.23 6.83 -24.16
C SER A 139 21.85 6.21 -25.51
N LEU A 140 20.64 5.64 -25.63
CA LEU A 140 20.08 5.13 -26.87
C LEU A 140 19.93 6.24 -27.93
N ASN A 141 19.38 7.40 -27.56
CA ASN A 141 19.25 8.55 -28.45
C ASN A 141 20.62 9.09 -28.90
N CYS A 142 21.61 9.10 -28.00
CA CYS A 142 23.00 9.46 -28.31
C CYS A 142 23.81 8.33 -28.99
N ARG A 143 23.21 7.15 -29.24
CA ARG A 143 23.87 5.95 -29.79
C ARG A 143 25.13 5.53 -29.02
N LYS A 144 25.08 5.57 -27.68
CA LYS A 144 26.12 5.11 -26.76
C LYS A 144 25.58 4.00 -25.86
N LYS A 145 26.42 3.00 -25.57
CA LYS A 145 26.16 1.97 -24.58
C LYS A 145 26.45 2.51 -23.18
N LEU A 146 25.42 2.64 -22.35
CA LEU A 146 25.57 3.05 -20.96
C LEU A 146 26.33 1.99 -20.15
N ILE A 147 27.41 2.39 -19.50
CA ILE A 147 28.06 1.67 -18.40
C ILE A 147 27.69 2.41 -17.11
N MET A 148 27.03 1.71 -16.19
CA MET A 148 26.63 2.25 -14.89
C MET A 148 27.55 1.71 -13.80
N LYS A 149 28.26 2.60 -13.11
CA LYS A 149 29.08 2.30 -11.93
C LYS A 149 28.35 2.76 -10.67
N TRP A 150 28.35 1.91 -9.65
CA TRP A 150 27.52 2.07 -8.45
C TRP A 150 28.41 2.30 -7.23
N VAL A 151 28.52 3.54 -6.77
CA VAL A 151 29.34 3.90 -5.61
C VAL A 151 28.45 4.14 -4.41
N GLU A 152 28.68 3.43 -3.31
CA GLU A 152 27.97 3.69 -2.05
C GLU A 152 28.57 4.94 -1.41
N ALA A 153 27.72 5.94 -1.13
CA ALA A 153 28.19 7.24 -0.68
C ALA A 153 29.05 7.17 0.59
N SER A 154 28.78 6.23 1.51
CA SER A 154 29.60 6.03 2.71
C SER A 154 30.93 5.32 2.47
N ASP A 155 31.15 4.66 1.32
CA ASP A 155 32.48 4.15 0.99
C ASP A 155 33.44 5.29 0.58
N LEU A 156 32.94 6.49 0.25
CA LEU A 156 33.74 7.68 -0.02
C LEU A 156 34.11 8.49 1.25
N GLU A 157 33.53 8.16 2.42
CA GLU A 157 33.66 8.93 3.66
C GLU A 157 35.01 8.65 4.39
N PRO A 158 35.63 9.65 5.09
CA PRO A 158 36.95 9.50 5.73
C PRO A 158 37.03 8.37 6.78
N GLU A 159 35.90 8.05 7.42
CA GLU A 159 35.75 6.96 8.36
C GLU A 159 36.02 5.61 7.67
N THR A 160 35.48 5.43 6.46
CA THR A 160 35.68 4.20 5.67
C THR A 160 37.11 4.08 5.17
N ARG A 161 37.81 5.19 4.89
CA ARG A 161 39.27 5.16 4.61
C ARG A 161 40.06 4.50 5.75
N SER A 162 39.60 4.66 6.98
CA SER A 162 40.25 4.13 8.19
C SER A 162 39.75 2.72 8.55
N ALA A 163 38.45 2.46 8.40
CA ALA A 163 37.81 1.20 8.79
C ALA A 163 37.87 0.10 7.71
N ASN A 164 37.80 0.47 6.42
CA ASN A 164 37.92 -0.43 5.28
C ASN A 164 38.58 0.27 4.08
N PRO A 165 39.91 0.39 4.07
CA PRO A 165 40.62 1.10 3.00
C PRO A 165 40.45 0.46 1.62
N VAL A 166 40.10 -0.83 1.51
CA VAL A 166 39.89 -1.49 0.22
C VAL A 166 38.68 -0.89 -0.50
N LYS A 167 37.51 -0.88 0.17
CA LYS A 167 36.27 -0.27 -0.35
C LYS A 167 36.46 1.22 -0.68
N TYR A 168 37.18 1.94 0.18
CA TYR A 168 37.44 3.37 -0.05
C TYR A 168 38.20 3.61 -1.36
N HIS A 169 39.31 2.91 -1.60
CA HIS A 169 40.08 3.10 -2.83
C HIS A 169 39.36 2.56 -4.07
N GLU A 170 38.55 1.51 -3.95
CA GLU A 170 37.68 1.00 -5.03
C GLU A 170 36.61 2.03 -5.42
N ALA A 171 35.88 2.58 -4.44
CA ALA A 171 34.88 3.62 -4.64
C ALA A 171 35.46 4.90 -5.27
N TRP A 172 36.63 5.33 -4.80
CA TRP A 172 37.34 6.48 -5.38
C TRP A 172 37.91 6.18 -6.77
N GLN A 173 38.43 4.97 -7.04
CA GLN A 173 38.88 4.57 -8.38
C GLN A 173 37.74 4.60 -9.40
N ASP A 174 36.55 4.12 -9.01
CA ASP A 174 35.35 4.19 -9.85
C ASP A 174 34.92 5.64 -10.10
N LEU A 175 34.87 6.48 -9.05
CA LEU A 175 34.55 7.91 -9.16
C LEU A 175 35.56 8.69 -10.03
N CYS A 176 36.86 8.40 -9.92
CA CYS A 176 37.90 8.98 -10.76
C CYS A 176 37.80 8.55 -12.24
N SER A 177 37.14 7.42 -12.53
CA SER A 177 36.90 6.93 -13.89
C SER A 177 35.61 7.47 -14.55
N ALA A 178 34.86 8.33 -13.86
CA ALA A 178 33.58 8.84 -14.33
C ALA A 178 33.71 9.79 -15.52
N GLN A 179 32.90 9.57 -16.57
CA GLN A 179 32.67 10.57 -17.63
C GLN A 179 31.47 11.47 -17.31
N GLY A 180 30.72 11.14 -16.24
CA GLY A 180 29.69 11.96 -15.63
C GLY A 180 29.28 11.37 -14.27
N ILE A 181 28.91 12.22 -13.33
CA ILE A 181 28.56 11.86 -11.94
C ILE A 181 27.11 12.25 -11.66
N LEU A 182 26.32 11.31 -11.15
CA LEU A 182 24.92 11.52 -10.79
C LEU A 182 24.72 11.28 -9.28
N VAL A 183 24.21 12.31 -8.59
CA VAL A 183 23.78 12.20 -7.18
C VAL A 183 22.25 12.24 -7.14
N PRO A 184 21.58 11.12 -6.88
CA PRO A 184 20.12 11.04 -6.84
C PRO A 184 19.55 11.60 -5.53
N GLY A 185 18.22 11.67 -5.46
CA GLY A 185 17.53 11.97 -4.22
C GLY A 185 17.83 10.94 -3.11
N GLY A 186 17.72 11.40 -1.86
CA GLY A 186 17.91 10.58 -0.66
C GLY A 186 17.22 11.23 0.54
N PHE A 187 17.43 10.68 1.73
CA PHE A 187 16.91 11.22 3.01
C PHE A 187 17.82 10.79 4.17
N GLY A 188 18.02 11.69 5.13
CA GLY A 188 18.82 11.47 6.34
C GLY A 188 20.33 11.30 6.12
N ASN A 189 21.09 11.44 7.21
CA ASN A 189 22.48 11.87 7.21
C ASN A 189 23.52 10.85 6.67
N ARG A 190 23.12 9.60 6.39
CA ARG A 190 24.05 8.55 5.96
C ARG A 190 24.57 8.80 4.53
N GLY A 191 25.89 8.87 4.36
CA GLY A 191 26.50 9.10 3.05
C GLY A 191 26.25 10.53 2.57
N VAL A 192 26.43 11.53 3.42
CA VAL A 192 26.26 12.96 3.06
C VAL A 192 27.61 13.55 2.68
N GLU A 193 28.61 13.45 3.56
CA GLU A 193 29.95 13.99 3.31
C GLU A 193 30.62 13.27 2.12
N GLY A 194 30.33 11.99 1.92
CA GLY A 194 30.77 11.27 0.72
C GLY A 194 30.17 11.79 -0.59
N LYS A 195 28.93 12.32 -0.57
CA LYS A 195 28.34 13.00 -1.73
C LYS A 195 28.90 14.40 -1.92
N ILE A 196 29.20 15.12 -0.84
CA ILE A 196 29.89 16.43 -0.89
C ILE A 196 31.28 16.25 -1.50
N ALA A 197 32.02 15.20 -1.09
CA ALA A 197 33.30 14.85 -1.71
C ALA A 197 33.18 14.51 -3.20
N ALA A 198 32.11 13.79 -3.61
CA ALA A 198 31.85 13.51 -5.02
C ALA A 198 31.48 14.75 -5.86
N ALA A 199 30.68 15.68 -5.29
CA ALA A 199 30.37 16.96 -5.93
C ALA A 199 31.63 17.84 -6.07
N LYS A 200 32.48 17.88 -5.03
CA LYS A 200 33.77 18.58 -5.04
C LYS A 200 34.70 18.05 -6.12
N TRP A 201 34.86 16.73 -6.18
CA TRP A 201 35.65 16.07 -7.23
C TRP A 201 35.12 16.41 -8.63
N ALA A 202 33.80 16.40 -8.84
CA ALA A 202 33.19 16.76 -10.11
C ALA A 202 33.50 18.22 -10.52
N ARG A 203 33.37 19.18 -9.59
CA ARG A 203 33.69 20.59 -9.80
C ARG A 203 35.18 20.79 -10.14
N GLU A 204 36.07 20.24 -9.31
CA GLU A 204 37.52 20.47 -9.41
C GLU A 204 38.16 19.79 -10.64
N GLN A 205 37.68 18.60 -11.01
CA GLN A 205 38.13 17.88 -12.22
C GLN A 205 37.29 18.19 -13.47
N LYS A 206 36.28 19.06 -13.36
CA LYS A 206 35.38 19.49 -14.44
C LYS A 206 34.62 18.32 -15.10
N VAL A 207 34.29 17.29 -14.32
CA VAL A 207 33.45 16.16 -14.73
C VAL A 207 31.98 16.59 -14.68
N PRO A 208 31.17 16.33 -15.73
CA PRO A 208 29.74 16.66 -15.74
C PRO A 208 28.99 16.09 -14.53
N TYR A 209 28.27 16.94 -13.80
CA TYR A 209 27.52 16.59 -12.59
C TYR A 209 26.01 16.77 -12.80
N LEU A 210 25.20 15.83 -12.30
CA LEU A 210 23.74 15.96 -12.19
C LEU A 210 23.26 15.64 -10.77
N GLY A 211 22.84 16.67 -10.05
CA GLY A 211 22.22 16.54 -8.73
C GLY A 211 20.69 16.56 -8.83
N ILE A 212 20.02 15.50 -8.37
CA ILE A 212 18.55 15.38 -8.37
C ILE A 212 18.05 15.52 -6.93
N CYS A 213 17.14 16.47 -6.68
CA CYS A 213 16.56 16.73 -5.36
C CYS A 213 17.65 16.97 -4.29
N LEU A 214 17.90 16.03 -3.36
CA LEU A 214 19.01 16.11 -2.40
C LEU A 214 20.38 16.35 -3.07
N GLY A 215 20.61 15.80 -4.27
CA GLY A 215 21.84 16.04 -5.02
C GLY A 215 22.06 17.50 -5.43
N LEU A 216 21.00 18.33 -5.45
CA LEU A 216 21.10 19.78 -5.63
C LEU A 216 21.52 20.46 -4.33
N GLN A 217 20.91 20.09 -3.19
CA GLN A 217 21.31 20.61 -1.86
C GLN A 217 22.81 20.37 -1.60
N ILE A 218 23.28 19.14 -1.89
CA ILE A 218 24.69 18.75 -1.73
C ILE A 218 25.63 19.64 -2.54
N ALA A 219 25.27 20.02 -3.76
CA ALA A 219 26.10 20.89 -4.60
C ALA A 219 26.15 22.33 -4.07
N VAL A 220 25.06 22.84 -3.49
CA VAL A 220 25.02 24.15 -2.82
C VAL A 220 25.88 24.15 -1.56
N ILE A 221 25.79 23.09 -0.74
CA ILE A 221 26.62 22.91 0.46
C ILE A 221 28.10 22.81 0.10
N GLU A 222 28.47 22.03 -0.92
CA GLU A 222 29.85 21.90 -1.39
C GLU A 222 30.43 23.25 -1.80
N PHE A 223 29.69 24.03 -2.60
CA PHE A 223 30.15 25.32 -3.08
C PHE A 223 30.26 26.35 -1.96
N ALA A 224 29.27 26.39 -1.06
CA ALA A 224 29.29 27.27 0.11
C ALA A 224 30.54 27.01 0.98
N ARG A 225 30.83 25.74 1.29
CA ARG A 225 32.01 25.34 2.08
C ARG A 225 33.33 25.62 1.36
N ASN A 226 33.47 25.23 0.10
CA ASN A 226 34.77 25.21 -0.60
C ASN A 226 35.09 26.46 -1.42
N VAL A 227 34.08 27.23 -1.86
CA VAL A 227 34.27 28.41 -2.73
C VAL A 227 33.83 29.70 -2.04
N CYS A 228 32.72 29.71 -1.30
CA CYS A 228 32.30 30.86 -0.50
C CYS A 228 33.02 30.96 0.86
N GLY A 229 33.79 29.94 1.26
CA GLY A 229 34.51 29.88 2.54
C GLY A 229 33.62 29.64 3.77
N MET A 230 32.35 29.30 3.58
CA MET A 230 31.37 29.07 4.64
C MET A 230 31.54 27.66 5.21
N ALA A 231 32.59 27.43 6.01
CA ALA A 231 32.94 26.10 6.50
C ALA A 231 31.79 25.37 7.24
N ASP A 232 30.94 26.11 7.95
CA ASP A 232 29.79 25.61 8.72
C ASP A 232 28.50 25.42 7.89
N ALA A 233 28.53 25.73 6.59
CA ALA A 233 27.33 25.69 5.74
C ALA A 233 26.69 24.29 5.69
N ASN A 234 25.39 24.21 5.96
CA ASN A 234 24.65 22.94 5.93
C ASN A 234 23.16 23.12 5.56
N SER A 235 22.49 21.98 5.33
CA SER A 235 21.02 21.91 5.22
C SER A 235 20.41 21.58 6.57
N ILE A 236 19.33 22.25 6.96
CA ILE A 236 18.60 21.89 8.20
C ILE A 236 17.77 20.60 8.05
N GLU A 237 17.80 19.94 6.90
CA GLU A 237 17.41 18.52 6.75
C GLU A 237 18.45 17.57 7.39
N LEU A 238 19.69 18.02 7.54
CA LEU A 238 20.85 17.20 7.87
C LEU A 238 21.51 17.62 9.20
N ASP A 239 21.53 18.92 9.50
CA ASP A 239 21.99 19.47 10.77
C ASP A 239 21.17 20.70 11.15
N GLU A 240 20.35 20.57 12.19
CA GLU A 240 19.48 21.64 12.70
C GLU A 240 20.25 22.75 13.44
N ASN A 241 21.55 22.55 13.75
CA ASN A 241 22.35 23.46 14.58
C ASN A 241 23.37 24.30 13.78
N THR A 242 23.37 24.22 12.45
CA THR A 242 24.26 25.03 11.60
C THR A 242 24.01 26.53 11.79
N ASN A 243 25.08 27.30 11.93
CA ASN A 243 25.03 28.77 11.98
C ASN A 243 24.94 29.37 10.57
N THR A 244 25.04 28.55 9.51
CA THR A 244 24.92 28.97 8.11
C THR A 244 23.97 28.03 7.35
N PRO A 245 22.65 28.12 7.61
CA PRO A 245 21.64 27.29 6.95
C PRO A 245 21.47 27.71 5.48
N VAL A 246 22.19 27.05 4.58
CA VAL A 246 22.11 27.29 3.12
C VAL A 246 20.87 26.66 2.48
N VAL A 247 20.30 25.66 3.14
CA VAL A 247 19.04 25.02 2.75
C VAL A 247 18.13 24.94 3.98
N VAL A 248 16.92 25.46 3.84
CA VAL A 248 15.95 25.70 4.92
C VAL A 248 14.64 24.97 4.68
N TYR A 249 13.92 24.66 5.77
CA TYR A 249 12.58 24.09 5.71
C TYR A 249 11.58 25.19 5.31
N MET A 250 11.22 25.23 4.03
CA MET A 250 10.27 26.17 3.45
C MET A 250 9.10 25.40 2.85
N PRO A 251 8.18 24.89 3.69
CA PRO A 251 7.03 24.14 3.22
C PRO A 251 6.04 25.05 2.48
N GLU A 252 5.24 24.47 1.61
CA GLU A 252 4.16 25.20 0.94
C GLU A 252 3.00 25.43 1.92
N ILE A 253 2.54 26.68 2.00
CA ILE A 253 1.36 27.05 2.79
C ILE A 253 0.12 26.82 1.93
N SER A 254 -0.60 25.74 2.21
CA SER A 254 -1.85 25.41 1.52
C SER A 254 -3.03 26.13 2.17
N LYS A 255 -3.88 26.79 1.37
CA LYS A 255 -5.16 27.34 1.87
C LYS A 255 -6.21 26.26 2.21
N THR A 256 -5.94 24.99 1.91
CA THR A 256 -6.85 23.86 2.14
C THR A 256 -6.29 22.77 3.06
N HIS A 257 -5.01 22.87 3.47
CA HIS A 257 -4.39 21.92 4.40
C HIS A 257 -3.65 22.70 5.49
N LEU A 258 -3.99 22.47 6.75
CA LEU A 258 -3.33 23.12 7.89
C LEU A 258 -1.93 22.51 8.12
N GLY A 259 -0.96 23.38 8.39
CA GLY A 259 0.45 23.01 8.58
C GLY A 259 1.30 23.12 7.31
N GLY A 260 2.61 22.86 7.45
CA GLY A 260 3.56 22.94 6.35
C GLY A 260 3.46 21.76 5.38
N THR A 261 2.93 21.99 4.17
CA THR A 261 2.80 20.93 3.17
C THR A 261 4.10 20.71 2.38
N MET A 262 4.32 19.47 1.92
CA MET A 262 5.46 19.11 1.08
C MET A 262 5.22 19.58 -0.36
N ARG A 263 6.22 20.23 -0.98
CA ARG A 263 6.19 20.60 -2.40
C ARG A 263 6.12 19.34 -3.25
N LEU A 264 4.93 19.07 -3.78
CA LEU A 264 4.53 17.82 -4.43
C LEU A 264 3.64 18.11 -5.63
N GLY A 265 3.79 17.29 -6.68
CA GLY A 265 2.99 17.37 -7.91
C GLY A 265 3.73 18.05 -9.05
N ALA A 266 3.03 18.27 -10.17
CA ALA A 266 3.57 19.03 -11.29
C ALA A 266 3.44 20.53 -10.97
N ARG A 267 4.52 21.31 -11.12
CA ARG A 267 4.49 22.76 -10.87
C ARG A 267 5.17 23.54 -11.99
N PRO A 268 4.69 24.76 -12.30
CA PRO A 268 5.41 25.66 -13.18
C PRO A 268 6.73 26.07 -12.52
N THR A 269 7.81 25.96 -13.29
CA THR A 269 9.12 26.54 -12.98
C THR A 269 9.45 27.52 -14.10
N GLU A 270 9.62 28.78 -13.74
CA GLU A 270 9.89 29.86 -14.69
C GLU A 270 11.40 30.11 -14.83
N PHE A 271 11.85 30.32 -16.05
CA PHE A 271 13.21 30.75 -16.34
C PHE A 271 13.30 32.26 -16.20
N GLN A 272 14.22 32.73 -15.35
CA GLN A 272 14.49 34.17 -15.15
C GLN A 272 14.87 34.86 -16.46
N ALA A 273 14.54 36.15 -16.60
CA ALA A 273 14.96 36.95 -17.75
C ALA A 273 16.50 37.01 -17.87
N GLY A 274 17.03 37.02 -19.10
CA GLY A 274 18.48 36.98 -19.35
C GLY A 274 19.09 35.57 -19.36
N THR A 275 18.32 34.53 -19.05
CA THR A 275 18.79 33.13 -19.05
C THR A 275 18.71 32.43 -20.42
N GLU A 276 18.48 33.16 -21.52
CA GLU A 276 18.36 32.62 -22.88
C GLU A 276 19.58 31.79 -23.30
N ASN A 277 20.75 32.09 -22.74
CA ASN A 277 21.98 31.34 -23.00
C ASN A 277 22.05 29.97 -22.29
N SER A 278 21.16 29.69 -21.34
CA SER A 278 21.15 28.48 -20.52
C SER A 278 20.99 27.19 -21.32
N THR A 279 21.88 26.22 -21.08
CA THR A 279 21.86 24.89 -21.71
C THR A 279 20.56 24.14 -21.44
N ILE A 280 20.06 24.17 -20.20
CA ILE A 280 18.82 23.47 -19.84
C ILE A 280 17.60 24.09 -20.55
N ARG A 281 17.51 25.42 -20.63
CA ARG A 281 16.42 26.11 -21.34
C ARG A 281 16.41 25.80 -22.83
N LYS A 282 17.60 25.67 -23.44
CA LYS A 282 17.77 25.21 -24.83
C LYS A 282 17.31 23.76 -25.02
N LEU A 283 17.56 22.85 -24.07
CA LEU A 283 17.06 21.47 -24.11
C LEU A 283 15.53 21.38 -24.00
N TYR A 284 14.88 22.25 -23.22
CA TYR A 284 13.41 22.40 -23.19
C TYR A 284 12.83 23.23 -24.37
N GLY A 285 13.61 23.49 -25.43
CA GLY A 285 13.13 24.16 -26.64
C GLY A 285 12.98 25.68 -26.54
N GLY A 286 13.58 26.33 -25.53
CA GLY A 286 13.68 27.79 -25.43
C GLY A 286 12.53 28.51 -24.72
N GLY A 287 11.51 27.80 -24.26
CA GLY A 287 10.35 28.38 -23.55
C GLY A 287 10.72 29.18 -22.29
N SER A 288 9.77 30.00 -21.82
CA SER A 288 9.90 30.77 -20.57
C SER A 288 9.58 29.95 -19.32
N THR A 289 8.79 28.89 -19.45
CA THR A 289 8.22 28.13 -18.33
C THR A 289 8.21 26.65 -18.66
N VAL A 290 8.52 25.80 -17.68
CA VAL A 290 8.42 24.33 -17.78
C VAL A 290 7.53 23.79 -16.67
N LEU A 291 6.87 22.66 -16.91
CA LEU A 291 6.06 21.95 -15.91
C LEU A 291 6.80 20.68 -15.48
N GLU A 292 7.33 20.67 -14.26
CA GLU A 292 8.12 19.55 -13.73
C GLU A 292 7.56 19.01 -12.41
N ARG A 293 7.90 17.76 -12.08
CA ARG A 293 7.33 17.04 -10.93
C ARG A 293 8.23 17.10 -9.69
N HIS A 294 7.77 17.81 -8.67
CA HIS A 294 8.49 17.98 -7.40
C HIS A 294 8.09 16.94 -6.35
N ARG A 295 9.01 16.65 -5.42
CA ARG A 295 8.79 15.92 -4.16
C ARG A 295 9.90 16.28 -3.14
N HIS A 296 9.82 17.45 -2.53
CA HIS A 296 10.77 17.91 -1.50
C HIS A 296 10.09 18.83 -0.46
N ARG A 297 10.79 19.07 0.65
CA ARG A 297 10.32 19.89 1.80
C ARG A 297 11.23 21.10 2.11
N TYR A 298 12.40 21.12 1.50
CA TYR A 298 13.45 22.08 1.77
C TYR A 298 13.82 22.80 0.47
N GLU A 299 14.20 24.07 0.60
CA GLU A 299 14.56 25.00 -0.47
C GLU A 299 15.86 25.73 -0.11
N ILE A 300 16.53 26.33 -1.09
CA ILE A 300 17.74 27.16 -0.83
C ILE A 300 17.30 28.43 -0.09
N ASN A 301 18.05 28.84 0.95
CA ASN A 301 17.71 30.04 1.73
C ASN A 301 17.81 31.32 0.87
N PRO A 302 16.72 32.07 0.62
CA PRO A 302 16.75 33.28 -0.20
C PRO A 302 17.61 34.40 0.39
N GLU A 303 17.77 34.46 1.72
CA GLU A 303 18.55 35.50 2.41
C GLU A 303 20.05 35.46 2.05
N LEU A 304 20.55 34.30 1.60
CA LEU A 304 21.93 34.12 1.14
C LEU A 304 22.10 34.32 -0.37
N ILE A 305 21.01 34.60 -1.08
CA ILE A 305 20.98 34.92 -2.51
C ILE A 305 20.96 36.44 -2.72
N ASP A 306 20.30 37.20 -1.84
CA ASP A 306 20.25 38.66 -1.94
C ASP A 306 21.60 39.32 -1.60
N GLY A 307 21.91 40.41 -2.28
CA GLY A 307 23.27 40.98 -2.39
C GLY A 307 23.80 41.71 -1.15
N SER A 308 22.98 41.81 -0.09
CA SER A 308 23.27 42.57 1.13
C SER A 308 23.96 41.77 2.23
N HIS A 309 23.89 40.43 2.21
CA HIS A 309 24.42 39.59 3.29
C HIS A 309 25.96 39.43 3.19
N PRO A 310 26.72 39.53 4.31
CA PRO A 310 28.19 39.40 4.29
C PRO A 310 28.67 38.00 3.90
N GLY A 311 27.82 36.98 4.04
CA GLY A 311 28.01 35.66 3.44
C GLY A 311 26.98 35.42 2.33
N ARG A 312 27.33 35.73 1.08
CA ARG A 312 26.48 35.56 -0.11
C ARG A 312 26.93 34.39 -0.98
N LEU A 313 25.98 33.66 -1.56
CA LEU A 313 26.26 32.55 -2.49
C LEU A 313 26.69 33.03 -3.89
N TRP A 314 26.22 34.20 -4.33
CA TRP A 314 26.57 34.78 -5.63
C TRP A 314 27.58 35.93 -5.46
N GLY A 315 28.84 35.71 -5.85
CA GLY A 315 29.89 36.73 -5.68
C GLY A 315 31.33 36.28 -5.91
N SER A 316 31.58 34.99 -6.11
CA SER A 316 32.82 34.43 -6.63
C SER A 316 32.95 34.68 -8.14
N SER A 317 34.18 34.71 -8.65
CA SER A 317 34.47 34.83 -10.09
C SER A 317 34.21 33.55 -10.90
N GLU A 318 33.88 32.43 -10.25
CA GLU A 318 33.42 31.20 -10.90
C GLU A 318 31.88 31.18 -10.97
N PRO A 319 31.27 31.00 -12.15
CA PRO A 319 29.81 31.00 -12.29
C PRO A 319 29.19 29.68 -11.82
N LEU A 320 28.29 29.76 -10.84
CA LEU A 320 27.52 28.62 -10.35
C LEU A 320 26.52 28.14 -11.41
N GLY A 321 26.78 26.98 -12.01
CA GLY A 321 25.85 26.28 -12.93
C GLY A 321 24.68 25.58 -12.22
N ILE A 322 24.04 26.24 -11.23
CA ILE A 322 22.90 25.67 -10.52
C ILE A 322 21.68 25.60 -11.45
N PHE A 323 21.27 24.38 -11.79
CA PHE A 323 20.01 24.13 -12.48
C PHE A 323 19.20 23.06 -11.73
N HIS A 324 17.96 23.40 -11.39
CA HIS A 324 17.05 22.51 -10.68
C HIS A 324 16.44 21.47 -11.64
N LEU A 325 17.06 20.29 -11.73
CA LEU A 325 16.56 19.15 -12.50
C LEU A 325 15.87 18.11 -11.60
N THR A 326 14.56 18.24 -11.44
CA THR A 326 13.70 17.21 -10.82
C THR A 326 13.32 16.13 -11.83
N ALA A 327 14.34 15.42 -12.34
CA ALA A 327 14.16 14.34 -13.29
C ALA A 327 13.48 13.10 -12.66
N GLN A 328 12.16 13.14 -12.50
CA GLN A 328 11.34 11.94 -12.35
C GLN A 328 11.11 11.36 -13.75
N ALA A 329 11.77 10.24 -14.06
CA ALA A 329 11.80 9.66 -15.40
C ALA A 329 10.41 9.28 -15.94
N ALA A 330 9.80 10.19 -16.71
CA ALA A 330 8.58 9.92 -17.44
C ALA A 330 8.88 9.04 -18.66
N VAL A 331 8.41 7.79 -18.65
CA VAL A 331 8.39 6.93 -19.84
C VAL A 331 7.21 7.37 -20.72
N SER A 332 7.38 8.47 -21.45
CA SER A 332 6.36 9.04 -22.34
C SER A 332 6.54 8.52 -23.77
N SER A 333 5.89 7.40 -24.10
CA SER A 333 5.76 6.91 -25.47
C SER A 333 4.94 7.90 -26.32
N SER A 334 5.62 8.76 -27.08
CA SER A 334 4.98 9.85 -27.81
C SER A 334 4.40 9.43 -29.15
N SER A 335 3.07 9.34 -29.25
CA SER A 335 2.34 9.47 -30.52
C SER A 335 1.53 10.76 -30.50
N LYS A 336 2.18 11.90 -30.75
CA LYS A 336 1.47 13.18 -30.96
C LYS A 336 0.52 13.03 -32.16
N ASP A 337 -0.66 13.63 -32.07
CA ASP A 337 -1.20 14.41 -33.19
C ASP A 337 -1.11 15.88 -32.78
N ALA A 338 -1.07 16.77 -33.77
CA ALA A 338 -0.93 18.20 -33.56
C ALA A 338 -1.97 18.93 -34.42
N ASP A 339 -2.87 19.64 -33.76
CA ASP A 339 -3.66 20.78 -34.21
C ASP A 339 -4.37 21.33 -32.94
N LEU A 340 -4.64 22.63 -32.79
CA LEU A 340 -4.50 23.76 -33.71
C LEU A 340 -3.99 24.98 -32.90
N ASN A 341 -3.34 25.96 -33.55
CA ASN A 341 -2.72 27.10 -32.86
C ASN A 341 -3.14 28.46 -33.42
N GLN A 342 -3.94 29.22 -32.66
CA GLN A 342 -4.30 30.65 -32.80
C GLN A 342 -5.26 31.01 -31.62
N GLN A 343 -5.32 32.22 -31.07
CA GLN A 343 -4.70 33.51 -31.44
C GLN A 343 -4.43 34.39 -30.18
N LYS A 344 -3.66 35.49 -30.30
CA LYS A 344 -3.27 36.39 -29.19
C LYS A 344 -4.13 37.66 -29.08
N ALA A 345 -4.29 38.21 -27.86
CA ALA A 345 -4.26 39.64 -27.45
C ALA A 345 -4.50 39.72 -25.91
N LEU A 346 -3.64 40.33 -25.08
CA LEU A 346 -3.47 41.78 -24.80
C LEU A 346 -4.73 42.47 -24.23
N ASP A 347 -4.72 43.29 -23.17
CA ASP A 347 -3.79 43.54 -22.04
C ASP A 347 -4.56 44.39 -20.95
N PRO A 348 -3.98 44.93 -19.84
CA PRO A 348 -4.72 45.11 -18.57
C PRO A 348 -5.07 46.56 -18.16
N SER A 349 -5.95 46.68 -17.15
CA SER A 349 -6.17 47.79 -16.18
C SER A 349 -7.48 47.53 -15.41
N ASP A 350 -7.74 48.03 -14.20
CA ASP A 350 -6.84 48.49 -13.13
C ASP A 350 -7.51 48.27 -11.74
N SER A 351 -6.80 48.50 -10.64
CA SER A 351 -7.34 48.30 -9.28
C SER A 351 -7.73 49.59 -8.55
N SER A 352 -8.96 49.69 -8.05
CA SER A 352 -9.33 50.69 -7.03
C SER A 352 -10.49 50.27 -6.11
N THR A 353 -10.14 49.89 -4.88
CA THR A 353 -10.76 50.32 -3.61
C THR A 353 -12.30 50.40 -3.42
N ASP A 354 -12.75 49.60 -2.45
CA ASP A 354 -13.55 49.99 -1.26
C ASP A 354 -15.08 49.81 -1.16
N GLN A 355 -15.47 49.64 0.11
CA GLN A 355 -16.78 49.80 0.78
C GLN A 355 -17.93 48.77 0.62
N LEU A 356 -18.32 48.30 1.81
CA LEU A 356 -19.59 47.68 2.26
C LEU A 356 -20.73 48.74 2.37
N PRO A 357 -22.00 48.41 2.71
CA PRO A 357 -22.66 47.09 2.85
C PRO A 357 -24.09 46.98 2.22
N ALA A 358 -24.69 45.79 2.39
CA ALA A 358 -26.11 45.52 2.73
C ALA A 358 -27.24 45.63 1.67
N ARG A 359 -28.29 44.82 1.96
CA ARG A 359 -29.71 44.96 1.57
C ARG A 359 -30.10 44.74 0.10
N GLU A 360 -31.27 44.16 -0.22
CA GLU A 360 -32.26 43.41 0.58
C GLU A 360 -33.03 42.43 -0.32
N SER A 361 -34.15 41.88 0.16
CA SER A 361 -35.22 41.16 -0.55
C SER A 361 -35.55 41.69 -1.97
N ALA A 362 -36.17 40.96 -2.91
CA ALA A 362 -37.23 39.94 -2.82
C ALA A 362 -37.46 39.34 -4.25
N HIS A 363 -38.42 38.47 -4.61
CA HIS A 363 -39.38 37.55 -3.97
C HIS A 363 -40.00 36.69 -5.10
N LEU A 364 -40.70 35.59 -4.75
CA LEU A 364 -41.73 34.90 -5.58
C LEU A 364 -41.28 34.26 -6.92
N GLY A 365 -41.88 33.16 -7.39
CA GLY A 365 -42.83 32.29 -6.69
C GLY A 365 -43.60 31.32 -7.61
N VAL A 366 -44.02 30.19 -7.01
CA VAL A 366 -45.19 29.37 -7.36
C VAL A 366 -45.27 28.74 -8.77
N ALA A 367 -44.97 27.44 -8.77
CA ALA A 367 -45.52 26.33 -9.56
C ALA A 367 -46.67 26.55 -10.57
N SER A 368 -46.66 25.70 -11.61
CA SER A 368 -47.88 25.00 -12.06
C SER A 368 -47.58 23.53 -12.36
N GLN A 369 -48.59 22.67 -12.15
CA GLN A 369 -48.58 21.27 -12.58
C GLN A 369 -49.31 21.13 -13.92
N ALA A 370 -48.91 20.16 -14.73
CA ALA A 370 -49.76 19.61 -15.78
C ALA A 370 -49.49 18.11 -15.94
N GLN A 371 -50.48 17.27 -15.59
CA GLN A 371 -50.48 15.85 -15.93
C GLN A 371 -51.04 15.66 -17.34
N CYS A 372 -50.61 14.60 -18.04
CA CYS A 372 -51.54 13.77 -18.80
C CYS A 372 -50.97 12.37 -19.07
N HIS A 373 -51.86 11.36 -19.07
CA HIS A 373 -51.57 10.00 -19.51
C HIS A 373 -51.81 9.85 -21.02
N PHE A 374 -51.11 8.93 -21.68
CA PHE A 374 -51.65 7.89 -22.58
C PHE A 374 -50.48 6.98 -23.06
N GLY A 375 -50.63 5.68 -23.35
CA GLY A 375 -51.77 4.80 -23.04
C GLY A 375 -52.13 3.74 -24.09
N SER A 376 -51.19 2.86 -24.47
CA SER A 376 -51.44 1.53 -25.11
C SER A 376 -50.08 0.82 -25.26
N ARG A 377 -49.88 -0.50 -25.07
CA ARG A 377 -50.64 -1.74 -25.37
C ARG A 377 -50.72 -2.13 -26.86
N LEU A 378 -49.88 -3.09 -27.24
CA LEU A 378 -50.24 -4.16 -28.17
C LEU A 378 -49.79 -5.51 -27.57
N SER A 379 -50.46 -6.60 -27.97
CA SER A 379 -50.39 -7.89 -27.25
C SER A 379 -50.63 -9.07 -28.19
N THR A 380 -50.04 -10.21 -27.84
CA THR A 380 -50.47 -11.58 -28.20
C THR A 380 -50.63 -11.97 -29.68
N ARG A 381 -49.94 -13.04 -30.07
CA ARG A 381 -50.63 -14.29 -30.48
C ARG A 381 -49.84 -15.53 -30.07
N LEU A 382 -50.56 -16.66 -30.03
CA LEU A 382 -50.14 -17.97 -29.55
C LEU A 382 -50.56 -19.04 -30.59
N LEU A 383 -50.25 -20.31 -30.28
CA LEU A 383 -50.72 -21.56 -30.92
C LEU A 383 -49.93 -22.02 -32.18
N PRO A 384 -49.90 -23.35 -32.47
CA PRO A 384 -49.80 -24.44 -31.49
C PRO A 384 -48.88 -25.63 -31.92
N GLY A 385 -48.34 -26.32 -30.91
CA GLY A 385 -48.27 -27.79 -30.80
C GLY A 385 -47.65 -28.67 -31.91
N THR A 386 -46.72 -29.54 -31.49
CA THR A 386 -46.55 -30.87 -32.11
C THR A 386 -46.10 -31.87 -31.04
N GLN A 387 -46.60 -33.12 -31.10
CA GLN A 387 -46.27 -34.19 -30.17
C GLN A 387 -45.51 -35.32 -30.88
N GLN A 388 -44.45 -35.81 -30.25
CA GLN A 388 -43.77 -37.12 -30.42
C GLN A 388 -42.76 -37.17 -29.26
N GLN A 389 -42.83 -38.01 -28.22
CA GLN A 389 -43.34 -39.37 -28.01
C GLN A 389 -42.44 -40.48 -28.60
N GLN A 390 -41.84 -41.27 -27.69
CA GLN A 390 -41.10 -42.53 -27.87
C GLN A 390 -39.76 -42.42 -28.64
N HIS A 391 -38.66 -43.04 -28.19
CA HIS A 391 -38.58 -44.42 -27.71
C HIS A 391 -37.70 -44.66 -26.46
N GLU A 392 -37.97 -45.77 -25.78
CA GLU A 392 -37.10 -46.37 -24.75
C GLU A 392 -35.92 -47.13 -25.36
N ALA A 393 -34.81 -47.24 -24.62
CA ALA A 393 -33.78 -48.26 -24.83
C ALA A 393 -33.19 -48.72 -23.48
N GLN A 394 -33.53 -49.94 -23.05
CA GLN A 394 -33.03 -50.54 -21.81
C GLN A 394 -31.81 -51.44 -22.07
N ALA A 395 -30.76 -51.28 -21.27
CA ALA A 395 -29.75 -52.29 -20.95
C ALA A 395 -29.12 -51.89 -19.59
N THR A 396 -29.23 -52.62 -18.48
CA THR A 396 -29.46 -54.06 -18.21
C THR A 396 -28.26 -54.94 -18.56
N ILE A 397 -27.29 -55.04 -17.63
CA ILE A 397 -26.28 -56.09 -17.38
C ILE A 397 -25.29 -55.51 -16.35
N ALA A 398 -24.73 -56.22 -15.35
CA ALA A 398 -25.20 -57.38 -14.58
C ALA A 398 -24.42 -57.42 -13.23
N ARG A 399 -24.93 -58.14 -12.21
CA ARG A 399 -24.20 -58.38 -10.94
C ARG A 399 -23.35 -59.66 -11.00
N PRO A 400 -22.15 -59.62 -10.41
CA PRO A 400 -21.67 -60.57 -9.40
C PRO A 400 -21.53 -59.86 -8.03
N LYS A 401 -21.84 -60.37 -6.82
CA LYS A 401 -22.07 -61.73 -6.26
C LYS A 401 -20.91 -62.70 -6.52
N ARG A 402 -20.24 -63.30 -5.52
CA ARG A 402 -20.26 -63.18 -4.03
C ARG A 402 -18.99 -63.94 -3.51
N THR A 403 -18.89 -64.13 -2.19
CA THR A 403 -18.02 -65.11 -1.46
C THR A 403 -16.58 -64.70 -1.18
N GLN A 404 -15.99 -64.97 0.01
CA GLN A 404 -16.56 -65.45 1.30
C GLN A 404 -15.63 -65.13 2.50
N ASP A 405 -16.24 -64.84 3.66
CA ASP A 405 -15.85 -65.10 5.08
C ASP A 405 -14.43 -64.67 5.58
N VAL A 406 -14.08 -64.56 6.88
CA VAL A 406 -14.61 -65.03 8.19
C VAL A 406 -14.45 -63.95 9.29
N VAL A 407 -15.32 -63.95 10.31
CA VAL A 407 -15.38 -63.05 11.51
C VAL A 407 -16.11 -63.81 12.66
N PRO A 408 -15.92 -63.59 14.00
CA PRO A 408 -14.87 -62.93 14.81
C PRO A 408 -14.17 -63.99 15.75
N PRO A 409 -13.97 -63.91 17.12
CA PRO A 409 -14.60 -63.13 18.22
C PRO A 409 -13.69 -62.23 19.10
N THR A 410 -14.34 -61.36 19.90
CA THR A 410 -13.84 -60.65 21.11
C THR A 410 -14.35 -61.39 22.38
N PRO A 411 -14.36 -60.86 23.64
CA PRO A 411 -13.73 -59.68 24.27
C PRO A 411 -12.99 -59.99 25.60
N GLY A 412 -12.49 -58.98 26.34
CA GLY A 412 -12.12 -59.13 27.77
C GLY A 412 -11.37 -57.94 28.42
N GLY A 413 -11.91 -57.41 29.52
CA GLY A 413 -11.17 -56.60 30.52
C GLY A 413 -11.01 -57.40 31.84
N PRO A 414 -10.89 -56.79 33.05
CA PRO A 414 -11.03 -55.35 33.35
C PRO A 414 -10.15 -54.78 34.52
N LEU A 415 -10.47 -53.55 34.96
CA LEU A 415 -10.36 -52.96 36.33
C LEU A 415 -9.02 -52.43 36.94
N HIS A 416 -9.20 -51.28 37.64
CA HIS A 416 -8.43 -50.70 38.77
C HIS A 416 -6.94 -50.28 38.58
N SER A 417 -6.40 -49.27 39.29
CA SER A 417 -6.99 -48.10 39.99
C SER A 417 -5.91 -47.07 40.41
N SER A 418 -6.32 -45.82 40.66
CA SER A 418 -5.74 -44.85 41.62
C SER A 418 -4.24 -44.47 41.58
N ALA A 419 -4.01 -43.20 41.22
CA ALA A 419 -3.09 -42.17 41.76
C ALA A 419 -2.52 -42.40 43.21
N PRO A 420 -1.43 -41.72 43.68
CA PRO A 420 -1.17 -40.29 43.39
C PRO A 420 0.31 -39.76 43.42
N SER A 421 0.42 -38.42 43.32
CA SER A 421 1.36 -37.42 43.91
C SER A 421 2.72 -37.82 44.53
N ALA A 422 3.71 -36.93 44.68
CA ALA A 422 4.07 -35.61 44.10
C ALA A 422 5.44 -35.17 44.71
N ALA A 423 5.96 -34.02 44.27
CA ALA A 423 6.93 -33.15 44.96
C ALA A 423 8.39 -33.62 45.17
N SER A 424 9.30 -32.74 44.75
CA SER A 424 10.68 -32.53 45.24
C SER A 424 10.71 -32.26 46.78
N PRO A 425 11.86 -32.26 47.52
CA PRO A 425 13.05 -31.48 47.15
C PRO A 425 14.48 -31.88 47.69
N SER A 426 15.49 -31.30 47.03
CA SER A 426 16.71 -30.61 47.56
C SER A 426 17.71 -31.20 48.59
N VAL A 427 18.90 -30.53 48.62
CA VAL A 427 20.01 -30.56 49.61
C VAL A 427 21.04 -31.71 49.50
N SER A 428 22.38 -31.51 49.58
CA SER A 428 23.27 -30.38 49.21
C SER A 428 24.77 -30.80 49.23
N ARG A 429 25.66 -29.95 48.65
CA ARG A 429 27.13 -29.80 48.91
C ARG A 429 28.09 -30.97 48.61
N ILE A 430 29.14 -30.69 47.81
CA ILE A 430 30.56 -30.49 48.25
C ILE A 430 31.47 -30.17 47.04
N THR A 431 32.40 -29.24 47.21
CA THR A 431 33.58 -28.95 46.35
C THR A 431 34.67 -28.26 47.22
N PRO A 432 35.97 -28.16 46.82
CA PRO A 432 36.77 -28.92 45.83
C PRO A 432 38.13 -29.44 46.44
N ILE A 433 39.18 -29.69 45.60
CA ILE A 433 40.64 -29.89 45.95
C ILE A 433 40.99 -31.39 46.34
N THR A 434 42.15 -32.05 46.09
CA THR A 434 43.57 -31.68 45.79
C THR A 434 44.33 -32.59 44.77
N LYS A 435 45.31 -31.99 44.07
CA LYS A 435 46.61 -32.41 43.42
C LYS A 435 47.31 -33.81 43.57
N HIS A 436 48.13 -34.10 42.53
CA HIS A 436 49.41 -34.87 42.44
C HIS A 436 49.35 -36.43 42.28
N ARG A 437 50.37 -37.15 41.72
CA ARG A 437 51.86 -36.94 41.63
C ARG A 437 52.56 -37.66 40.43
N GLN A 438 53.88 -37.41 40.21
CA GLN A 438 54.81 -38.04 39.21
C GLN A 438 55.67 -39.20 39.78
N PRO A 439 56.51 -39.88 38.94
CA PRO A 439 58.01 -39.74 38.94
C PRO A 439 58.66 -39.66 37.52
N GLN A 440 59.81 -38.99 37.20
CA GLN A 440 61.27 -39.20 37.48
C GLN A 440 61.86 -40.53 36.92
N ARG A 441 63.04 -40.67 36.23
CA ARG A 441 64.32 -39.90 35.91
C ARG A 441 64.91 -40.39 34.53
N GLY A 442 66.08 -40.04 33.96
CA GLY A 442 67.24 -39.12 34.22
C GLY A 442 68.56 -39.54 33.47
N ASP A 443 69.60 -38.69 33.38
CA ASP A 443 70.99 -38.91 32.78
C ASP A 443 71.07 -39.16 31.23
N ARG A 444 72.12 -38.83 30.42
CA ARG A 444 73.34 -37.96 30.51
C ARG A 444 74.05 -37.72 29.13
N HIS A 445 74.88 -36.66 29.01
CA HIS A 445 75.86 -36.29 27.92
C HIS A 445 75.29 -35.98 26.49
N GLY A 446 75.86 -35.07 25.67
CA GLY A 446 76.93 -34.06 25.86
C GLY A 446 77.32 -33.28 24.56
N HIS A 447 78.10 -32.18 24.68
CA HIS A 447 78.70 -31.32 23.61
C HIS A 447 77.75 -30.49 22.70
N LEU A 448 78.04 -29.28 22.17
CA LEU A 448 79.01 -28.16 22.35
C LEU A 448 78.25 -26.90 21.80
N SER A 449 77.96 -25.79 22.52
CA SER A 449 78.79 -24.70 23.09
C SER A 449 79.20 -23.57 22.11
N HIS A 450 78.82 -22.32 22.44
CA HIS A 450 79.30 -21.02 21.88
C HIS A 450 78.90 -20.69 20.41
N ASP A 451 78.68 -19.42 20.00
CA ASP A 451 78.96 -18.14 20.68
C ASP A 451 78.00 -16.96 20.40
N GLN A 452 78.12 -15.92 21.21
CA GLN A 452 77.65 -14.52 21.04
C GLN A 452 78.68 -13.60 21.76
N PRO A 453 78.74 -12.26 21.54
CA PRO A 453 78.07 -11.41 20.55
C PRO A 453 79.08 -10.43 19.83
N HIS A 454 78.57 -9.39 19.16
CA HIS A 454 79.08 -7.99 19.05
C HIS A 454 78.56 -7.35 17.73
N ARG A 455 78.06 -6.11 17.59
CA ARG A 455 78.22 -4.76 18.21
C ARG A 455 79.01 -3.84 17.24
N HIS A 456 78.60 -2.55 17.16
CA HIS A 456 79.14 -1.50 16.26
C HIS A 456 78.68 -1.63 14.78
N GLN A 457 78.50 -0.57 13.98
CA GLN A 457 78.37 0.89 14.23
C GLN A 457 77.71 1.57 13.02
N ALA A 458 77.07 2.73 13.22
CA ALA A 458 76.88 3.73 12.16
C ALA A 458 78.05 4.72 12.18
N PRO A 459 78.57 5.16 11.02
CA PRO A 459 78.89 6.58 10.80
C PRO A 459 78.52 7.00 9.32
N PRO A 460 78.95 8.14 8.72
CA PRO A 460 77.95 9.15 8.32
C PRO A 460 78.14 9.86 6.94
N GLY A 461 77.21 10.79 6.64
CA GLY A 461 77.39 11.92 5.72
C GLY A 461 76.92 11.72 4.27
N SER A 462 76.81 12.76 3.42
CA SER A 462 76.49 14.20 3.62
C SER A 462 76.62 14.93 2.26
N ASN A 463 75.66 15.78 1.89
CA ASN A 463 75.69 16.81 0.82
C ASN A 463 75.99 16.31 -0.63
N HIS A 464 75.15 16.55 -1.64
CA HIS A 464 74.75 17.87 -2.14
C HIS A 464 73.49 17.84 -3.04
N TRP A 465 72.98 19.03 -3.38
CA TRP A 465 71.90 19.28 -4.35
C TRP A 465 72.38 19.15 -5.82
N PRO A 466 71.46 18.90 -6.78
CA PRO A 466 70.95 20.04 -7.57
C PRO A 466 69.45 19.98 -7.93
N ALA A 467 68.91 21.12 -8.37
CA ALA A 467 67.62 21.30 -9.04
C ALA A 467 67.70 22.54 -9.96
N PRO A 468 66.75 22.82 -10.89
CA PRO A 468 65.65 22.01 -11.43
C PRO A 468 65.85 21.73 -12.95
N PRO A 469 64.81 21.40 -13.75
CA PRO A 469 64.01 22.48 -14.35
C PRO A 469 62.49 22.19 -14.48
N ARG A 470 61.70 23.25 -14.68
CA ARG A 470 60.27 23.17 -15.08
C ARG A 470 60.15 23.15 -16.61
N ARG A 471 59.21 22.37 -17.18
CA ARG A 471 58.37 22.81 -18.33
C ARG A 471 57.17 21.91 -18.63
N THR A 472 56.20 22.51 -19.32
CA THR A 472 54.89 22.03 -19.76
C THR A 472 54.94 20.99 -20.88
N PRO A 473 53.96 20.06 -20.99
CA PRO A 473 53.75 19.24 -22.17
C PRO A 473 52.96 20.00 -23.25
N ALA A 474 53.30 19.82 -24.53
CA ALA A 474 52.56 20.38 -25.66
C ALA A 474 52.84 19.64 -26.99
N LEU A 475 51.85 18.89 -27.50
CA LEU A 475 51.77 18.32 -28.87
C LEU A 475 52.88 17.27 -29.23
N PHE A 476 52.87 16.50 -30.34
CA PHE A 476 52.07 16.50 -31.58
C PHE A 476 52.08 15.10 -32.28
N PHE A 477 51.05 14.79 -33.10
CA PHE A 477 51.07 13.89 -34.28
C PHE A 477 51.33 12.36 -34.08
N LEU A 478 51.08 11.44 -35.05
CA LEU A 478 50.85 11.55 -36.52
C LEU A 478 49.80 10.54 -37.09
N PHE A 479 49.57 10.58 -38.40
CA PHE A 479 48.43 10.04 -39.19
C PHE A 479 48.53 8.60 -39.75
N GLY A 480 47.38 8.06 -40.21
CA GLY A 480 47.26 7.11 -41.34
C GLY A 480 46.25 5.97 -41.10
N GLY A 481 45.20 5.71 -41.90
CA GLY A 481 44.69 6.31 -43.16
C GLY A 481 43.16 6.05 -43.32
N LEU A 482 42.53 5.92 -44.51
CA LEU A 482 43.06 5.97 -45.88
C LEU A 482 42.02 6.44 -46.95
N LEU A 483 41.14 5.55 -47.46
CA LEU A 483 40.20 5.72 -48.60
C LEU A 483 38.90 4.89 -48.32
N THR A 484 37.72 5.09 -48.93
CA THR A 484 37.38 5.51 -50.31
C THR A 484 36.09 6.36 -50.44
N ALA A 485 36.09 7.27 -51.44
CA ALA A 485 34.94 7.79 -52.23
C ALA A 485 33.75 8.49 -51.52
N GLY A 486 33.27 9.65 -52.00
CA GLY A 486 33.85 10.54 -53.02
C GLY A 486 32.87 11.59 -53.59
N ALA A 487 33.32 12.84 -53.72
CA ALA A 487 32.73 13.87 -54.56
C ALA A 487 33.79 14.96 -54.88
N PHE A 488 33.85 15.42 -56.12
CA PHE A 488 34.58 16.64 -56.53
C PHE A 488 33.68 17.87 -56.29
N GLY A 489 34.18 19.10 -56.09
CA GLY A 489 35.57 19.59 -56.02
C GLY A 489 35.63 21.11 -56.19
N TYR A 490 36.72 21.61 -56.80
CA TYR A 490 36.96 22.98 -57.33
C TYR A 490 37.47 24.10 -56.39
N PHE A 491 38.54 24.78 -56.87
CA PHE A 491 39.29 25.95 -56.37
C PHE A 491 39.83 25.99 -54.91
N GLY A 492 40.96 26.66 -54.62
CA GLY A 492 41.99 27.16 -55.54
C GLY A 492 42.62 28.53 -55.19
N SER A 493 43.66 28.53 -54.34
CA SER A 493 44.77 29.51 -54.29
C SER A 493 44.49 31.02 -54.38
N SER A 494 44.76 31.76 -53.28
CA SER A 494 45.71 32.90 -53.34
C SER A 494 46.23 33.31 -51.95
N ASN A 495 47.52 33.70 -51.89
CA ASN A 495 48.11 34.35 -50.71
C ASN A 495 47.88 35.87 -50.76
N LYS A 496 47.56 36.49 -49.62
CA LYS A 496 47.99 37.86 -49.30
C LYS A 496 47.93 38.13 -47.79
N SER A 497 48.83 39.01 -47.32
CA SER A 497 49.08 39.27 -45.91
C SER A 497 48.84 40.73 -45.55
N SER A 498 48.00 40.98 -44.54
CA SER A 498 47.88 42.25 -43.82
C SER A 498 47.31 41.98 -42.43
N HIS A 499 47.74 42.75 -41.42
CA HIS A 499 47.32 42.57 -40.03
C HIS A 499 45.91 43.11 -39.78
N ASP A 500 45.09 42.36 -39.03
CA ASP A 500 44.47 42.83 -37.78
C ASP A 500 43.93 41.63 -36.97
N PRO A 501 43.83 41.72 -35.62
CA PRO A 501 43.44 40.60 -34.77
C PRO A 501 41.90 40.43 -34.71
N VAL A 502 41.35 39.69 -35.67
CA VAL A 502 39.94 39.27 -35.71
C VAL A 502 39.55 38.56 -34.40
N THR A 503 38.48 39.02 -33.75
CA THR A 503 38.04 38.45 -32.47
C THR A 503 37.13 37.23 -32.68
N TRP A 504 37.00 36.38 -31.66
CA TRP A 504 36.09 35.21 -31.71
C TRP A 504 34.63 35.60 -32.01
N THR A 505 34.22 36.80 -31.61
CA THR A 505 32.93 37.41 -31.94
C THR A 505 32.74 37.64 -33.44
N ASP A 506 33.77 38.09 -34.16
CA ASP A 506 33.69 38.39 -35.60
C ASP A 506 33.57 37.11 -36.43
N LEU A 507 34.32 36.06 -36.06
CA LEU A 507 34.20 34.72 -36.64
C LEU A 507 32.81 34.11 -36.41
N TRP A 508 32.20 34.36 -35.25
CA TRP A 508 30.83 33.91 -34.95
C TRP A 508 29.78 34.66 -35.77
N VAL A 509 29.97 35.97 -35.99
CA VAL A 509 29.10 36.79 -36.85
C VAL A 509 29.24 36.40 -38.33
N GLN A 510 30.46 36.09 -38.82
CA GLN A 510 30.64 35.53 -40.16
C GLN A 510 29.94 34.17 -40.31
N LEU A 511 30.05 33.28 -39.32
CA LEU A 511 29.37 31.99 -39.34
C LEU A 511 27.83 32.13 -39.38
N GLN A 512 27.26 33.08 -38.61
CA GLN A 512 25.83 33.45 -38.68
C GLN A 512 25.43 33.98 -40.07
N ASN A 513 26.27 34.80 -40.70
CA ASN A 513 25.99 35.40 -42.01
C ASN A 513 26.06 34.37 -43.15
N GLU A 514 27.00 33.43 -43.14
CA GLU A 514 27.02 32.35 -44.14
C GLU A 514 25.88 31.35 -43.94
N LEU A 515 25.53 31.00 -42.69
CA LEU A 515 24.38 30.14 -42.40
C LEU A 515 23.03 30.77 -42.80
N SER A 516 22.92 32.10 -42.75
CA SER A 516 21.70 32.81 -43.18
C SER A 516 21.63 33.00 -44.70
N LYS A 517 22.76 33.16 -45.40
CA LYS A 517 22.82 33.06 -46.88
C LYS A 517 22.38 31.69 -47.37
N ALA A 518 22.98 30.61 -46.83
CA ALA A 518 22.61 29.24 -47.21
C ALA A 518 21.12 28.94 -46.97
N ARG A 519 20.53 29.54 -45.92
CA ARG A 519 19.09 29.47 -45.65
C ARG A 519 18.25 30.25 -46.68
N ALA A 520 18.73 31.40 -47.15
CA ALA A 520 18.03 32.18 -48.19
C ALA A 520 18.03 31.44 -49.54
N GLU A 521 19.17 30.86 -49.95
CA GLU A 521 19.28 30.06 -51.18
C GLU A 521 18.37 28.82 -51.15
N LEU A 522 18.28 28.14 -50.00
CA LEU A 522 17.34 27.03 -49.77
C LEU A 522 15.85 27.44 -49.81
N THR A 523 15.52 28.74 -49.82
CA THR A 523 14.12 29.23 -49.81
C THR A 523 13.64 29.73 -51.18
N GLN A 524 14.50 29.80 -52.22
CA GLN A 524 14.11 30.32 -53.55
C GLN A 524 13.74 29.27 -54.60
N ASN A 525 14.06 27.98 -54.40
CA ASN A 525 13.84 26.92 -55.40
C ASN A 525 12.58 26.07 -55.17
N SER A 526 11.38 26.68 -55.19
CA SER A 526 10.12 25.97 -55.44
C SER A 526 9.00 26.89 -55.94
N PHE A 527 8.94 27.15 -57.25
CA PHE A 527 7.82 27.87 -57.87
C PHE A 527 7.54 27.37 -59.30
N THR A 528 6.36 26.80 -59.53
CA THR A 528 5.57 26.66 -60.79
C THR A 528 4.46 25.63 -60.51
N GLN A 529 3.21 26.04 -60.26
CA GLN A 529 2.18 26.42 -61.23
C GLN A 529 1.67 25.28 -62.14
N THR A 530 0.38 24.97 -62.01
CA THR A 530 -0.62 25.01 -63.10
C THR A 530 -2.04 25.03 -62.48
N SER A 531 -3.07 25.43 -63.25
CA SER A 531 -4.30 25.97 -62.67
C SER A 531 -5.60 25.68 -63.46
N SER A 532 -6.60 25.11 -62.78
CA SER A 532 -8.02 25.02 -63.18
C SER A 532 -8.82 24.33 -62.06
N SER A 533 -10.10 24.57 -61.77
CA SER A 533 -11.05 25.63 -62.14
C SER A 533 -12.30 25.50 -61.23
N ALA A 534 -13.09 26.57 -61.06
CA ALA A 534 -14.36 26.57 -60.31
C ALA A 534 -15.49 25.78 -61.07
N PRO A 535 -16.70 25.49 -60.52
CA PRO A 535 -17.42 26.22 -59.46
C PRO A 535 -18.11 25.36 -58.35
N SER A 536 -18.72 26.06 -57.38
CA SER A 536 -19.76 25.54 -56.47
C SER A 536 -21.12 25.33 -57.18
N PRO A 537 -22.16 24.78 -56.53
CA PRO A 537 -23.16 25.71 -55.93
C PRO A 537 -24.00 25.19 -54.72
N PHE A 538 -24.54 26.12 -53.92
CA PHE A 538 -25.70 26.01 -52.99
C PHE A 538 -25.69 24.94 -51.87
N ALA A 539 -26.39 25.08 -50.74
CA ALA A 539 -26.85 26.26 -49.98
C ALA A 539 -27.20 25.81 -48.53
N ASP A 540 -27.07 26.70 -47.55
CA ASP A 540 -27.63 26.50 -46.19
C ASP A 540 -29.17 26.64 -46.23
N PRO A 541 -29.93 25.87 -45.44
CA PRO A 541 -30.43 26.50 -44.21
C PRO A 541 -30.53 25.61 -42.95
N SER A 542 -30.15 26.22 -41.83
CA SER A 542 -30.81 26.15 -40.51
C SER A 542 -30.68 24.87 -39.66
N ALA A 543 -29.69 24.93 -38.77
CA ALA A 543 -29.81 24.68 -37.33
C ALA A 543 -31.06 23.94 -36.81
N ARG A 544 -30.86 22.69 -36.35
CA ARG A 544 -31.55 22.15 -35.16
C ARG A 544 -30.54 21.51 -34.22
N SER A 545 -30.61 21.89 -32.96
CA SER A 545 -29.82 21.31 -31.88
C SER A 545 -30.35 19.93 -31.49
N PHE A 546 -29.44 18.98 -31.25
CA PHE A 546 -29.72 17.72 -30.56
C PHE A 546 -28.57 17.41 -29.59
N SER A 547 -28.92 17.16 -28.34
CA SER A 547 -27.97 16.84 -27.26
C SER A 547 -27.65 15.34 -27.23
N PRO A 548 -26.38 14.92 -27.10
CA PRO A 548 -26.01 13.56 -26.72
C PRO A 548 -25.99 13.36 -25.20
N ASN A 549 -26.15 12.10 -24.75
CA ASN A 549 -26.19 11.71 -23.34
C ASN A 549 -24.81 11.73 -22.64
N PRO A 550 -24.78 11.86 -21.31
CA PRO A 550 -23.56 11.68 -20.51
C PRO A 550 -23.28 10.18 -20.25
N ALA A 551 -22.39 9.58 -21.03
CA ALA A 551 -21.77 8.29 -20.75
C ALA A 551 -20.30 8.27 -21.19
N ASP A 552 -19.49 7.50 -20.46
CA ASP A 552 -18.12 7.04 -20.77
C ASP A 552 -17.04 8.08 -21.18
N SER A 553 -16.07 8.27 -20.27
CA SER A 553 -14.77 8.87 -20.59
C SER A 553 -13.64 8.23 -19.75
N PRO A 554 -12.57 7.69 -20.36
CA PRO A 554 -11.49 7.03 -19.62
C PRO A 554 -10.68 7.99 -18.72
N LEU A 555 -10.14 7.45 -17.61
CA LEU A 555 -9.52 8.25 -16.55
C LEU A 555 -8.01 8.43 -16.72
N SER A 556 -7.57 9.67 -16.95
CA SER A 556 -6.16 10.08 -16.88
C SER A 556 -5.83 10.73 -15.53
N HIS A 557 -4.59 10.53 -15.05
CA HIS A 557 -4.15 11.05 -13.75
C HIS A 557 -3.88 12.57 -13.70
N SER A 558 -4.15 13.32 -14.78
CA SER A 558 -4.13 14.80 -14.78
C SER A 558 -5.37 15.42 -14.10
N ARG A 559 -6.24 14.61 -13.48
CA ARG A 559 -7.53 15.04 -12.90
C ARG A 559 -7.57 15.06 -11.36
N PHE A 560 -6.45 14.77 -10.68
CA PHE A 560 -6.36 14.71 -9.22
C PHE A 560 -5.97 16.03 -8.53
N GLU A 561 -5.68 17.09 -9.28
CA GLU A 561 -5.78 18.48 -8.81
C GLU A 561 -7.20 19.06 -9.03
N LYS A 562 -8.20 18.19 -9.22
CA LYS A 562 -9.53 18.54 -8.73
C LYS A 562 -9.39 18.84 -7.24
N GLN A 563 -9.84 20.04 -6.85
CA GLN A 563 -10.17 20.37 -5.46
C GLN A 563 -10.78 19.16 -4.78
N LEU A 564 -10.35 18.83 -3.56
CA LEU A 564 -10.91 17.73 -2.76
C LEU A 564 -12.34 18.14 -2.37
N LYS A 565 -13.25 17.96 -3.32
CA LYS A 565 -14.60 18.50 -3.27
C LYS A 565 -15.37 17.68 -2.26
N MET A 566 -15.86 18.37 -1.24
CA MET A 566 -16.81 17.81 -0.28
C MET A 566 -17.95 17.13 -1.06
N LEU A 567 -18.22 15.87 -0.73
CA LEU A 567 -19.31 15.12 -1.34
C LEU A 567 -20.60 15.90 -1.11
N THR A 568 -21.47 16.01 -2.12
CA THR A 568 -22.82 16.56 -1.88
C THR A 568 -23.59 15.61 -0.95
N PRO A 569 -24.65 16.07 -0.25
CA PRO A 569 -25.45 15.19 0.60
C PRO A 569 -25.86 13.88 -0.11
N ASP A 570 -26.37 13.96 -1.34
CA ASP A 570 -26.74 12.77 -2.14
C ASP A 570 -25.55 11.80 -2.37
N GLN A 571 -24.32 12.32 -2.49
CA GLN A 571 -23.11 11.52 -2.65
C GLN A 571 -22.59 10.93 -1.32
N VAL A 572 -22.90 11.58 -0.19
CA VAL A 572 -22.69 11.01 1.15
C VAL A 572 -23.66 9.85 1.37
N GLU A 573 -24.95 10.06 1.10
CA GLU A 573 -25.97 9.01 1.19
C GLU A 573 -25.63 7.84 0.25
N GLN A 574 -25.22 8.11 -1.00
CA GLN A 574 -24.77 7.06 -1.92
C GLN A 574 -23.54 6.30 -1.42
N ARG A 575 -22.58 6.96 -0.74
CA ARG A 575 -21.40 6.31 -0.17
C ARG A 575 -21.73 5.46 1.04
N LEU A 576 -22.62 5.93 1.92
CA LEU A 576 -23.10 5.18 3.07
C LEU A 576 -23.91 3.96 2.62
N ALA A 577 -24.80 4.11 1.65
CA ALA A 577 -25.61 3.02 1.11
C ALA A 577 -24.82 1.99 0.27
N GLN A 578 -23.57 2.29 -0.14
CA GLN A 578 -22.80 1.48 -1.10
C GLN A 578 -22.64 0.01 -0.67
N ASN A 579 -22.36 -0.21 0.62
CA ASN A 579 -22.17 -1.54 1.22
C ASN A 579 -23.26 -1.87 2.25
N GLU A 580 -24.31 -1.05 2.33
CA GLU A 580 -25.42 -1.24 3.25
C GLU A 580 -26.26 -2.47 2.88
N ARG A 581 -26.52 -3.36 3.83
CA ARG A 581 -27.54 -4.41 3.71
C ARG A 581 -28.26 -4.66 5.02
N SER A 582 -29.55 -4.94 4.94
CA SER A 582 -30.40 -5.44 6.03
C SER A 582 -31.08 -6.72 5.58
N PHE A 583 -31.11 -7.76 6.43
CA PHE A 583 -31.63 -9.10 6.12
C PHE A 583 -32.62 -9.56 7.19
N ARG A 584 -33.66 -10.31 6.78
CA ARG A 584 -34.59 -10.98 7.71
C ARG A 584 -34.24 -12.45 7.85
N VAL A 585 -34.13 -12.94 9.08
CA VAL A 585 -33.95 -14.38 9.34
C VAL A 585 -35.32 -15.05 9.33
N LEU A 586 -35.78 -15.41 8.13
CA LEU A 586 -37.06 -16.07 7.92
C LEU A 586 -36.91 -17.57 8.16
N THR A 587 -37.68 -18.12 9.11
CA THR A 587 -37.73 -19.58 9.35
C THR A 587 -38.74 -20.22 8.41
N LYS A 588 -38.47 -21.44 7.89
CA LYS A 588 -39.35 -22.13 6.92
C LYS A 588 -40.79 -22.37 7.42
N GLU A 589 -41.01 -22.30 8.74
CA GLU A 589 -42.35 -22.37 9.33
C GLU A 589 -43.21 -21.12 9.02
N GLN A 590 -42.59 -19.95 8.82
CA GLN A 590 -43.28 -18.68 8.53
C GLN A 590 -43.97 -18.68 7.14
N GLU A 591 -43.41 -19.39 6.15
CA GLU A 591 -44.07 -19.59 4.85
C GLU A 591 -45.31 -20.50 4.96
N ALA A 592 -45.35 -21.36 5.98
CA ALA A 592 -46.33 -22.44 6.12
C ALA A 592 -47.46 -22.17 7.12
N ARG A 593 -47.28 -21.29 8.12
CA ARG A 593 -48.25 -21.07 9.20
C ARG A 593 -48.58 -19.59 9.45
N LYS A 594 -49.88 -19.29 9.57
CA LYS A 594 -50.42 -17.98 9.97
C LYS A 594 -50.61 -17.83 11.49
N ASP A 595 -49.90 -18.63 12.27
CA ASP A 595 -50.06 -18.70 13.73
C ASP A 595 -49.24 -17.59 14.41
N LYS A 596 -49.87 -16.85 15.33
CA LYS A 596 -49.43 -15.50 15.72
C LYS A 596 -48.37 -15.39 16.83
N GLU A 597 -47.98 -16.50 17.45
CA GLU A 597 -47.40 -16.46 18.81
C GLU A 597 -46.05 -17.20 18.98
N ARG A 598 -45.30 -17.47 17.89
CA ARG A 598 -43.90 -17.91 18.00
C ARG A 598 -42.96 -16.70 17.77
N GLN A 599 -42.15 -16.36 18.77
CA GLN A 599 -41.07 -15.38 18.65
C GLN A 599 -39.80 -16.11 18.16
N ASP A 600 -39.34 -15.82 16.96
CA ASP A 600 -38.02 -16.26 16.48
C ASP A 600 -36.90 -15.60 17.31
N LEU A 601 -35.83 -16.34 17.61
CA LEU A 601 -34.75 -15.90 18.50
C LEU A 601 -34.01 -14.66 17.94
N ILE A 602 -33.73 -14.70 16.63
CA ILE A 602 -33.15 -13.59 15.86
C ILE A 602 -34.13 -13.26 14.73
N LEU A 603 -34.49 -11.99 14.59
CA LEU A 603 -35.43 -11.53 13.54
C LEU A 603 -34.72 -11.17 12.24
N GLY A 604 -33.46 -10.77 12.34
CA GLY A 604 -32.72 -10.15 11.26
C GLY A 604 -31.46 -9.48 11.79
N TYR A 605 -30.69 -8.95 10.86
CA TYR A 605 -29.46 -8.22 11.14
C TYR A 605 -29.19 -7.21 10.03
N CYS A 606 -28.36 -6.21 10.32
CA CYS A 606 -27.90 -5.25 9.33
C CYS A 606 -26.38 -5.08 9.37
N ILE A 607 -25.79 -4.81 8.21
CA ILE A 607 -24.36 -4.66 7.98
C ILE A 607 -24.06 -3.43 7.13
N ASN A 608 -22.87 -2.86 7.35
CA ASN A 608 -22.26 -1.87 6.48
C ASN A 608 -20.72 -1.93 6.62
N GLN A 609 -20.00 -1.55 5.57
CA GLN A 609 -18.54 -1.49 5.52
C GLN A 609 -18.08 -0.19 4.84
N VAL A 610 -17.28 0.63 5.52
CA VAL A 610 -16.68 1.84 4.95
C VAL A 610 -15.16 1.70 4.90
N ALA A 611 -14.64 1.63 3.68
CA ALA A 611 -13.21 1.52 3.43
C ALA A 611 -12.45 2.83 3.70
N SER A 612 -11.27 2.65 4.26
CA SER A 612 -10.17 3.59 4.43
C SER A 612 -8.95 3.12 3.62
N ASN A 613 -8.74 1.81 3.53
CA ASN A 613 -7.74 1.18 2.67
C ASN A 613 -8.32 0.90 1.25
N ASN A 614 -7.48 0.45 0.31
CA ASN A 614 -7.94 -0.01 -1.02
C ASN A 614 -6.99 -1.10 -1.57
N PRO A 615 -7.41 -2.38 -1.63
CA PRO A 615 -8.68 -2.90 -1.12
C PRO A 615 -8.86 -2.63 0.39
N ILE A 616 -10.10 -2.70 0.86
CA ILE A 616 -10.41 -2.74 2.29
C ILE A 616 -9.65 -3.93 2.92
N GLU A 617 -9.13 -3.76 4.14
CA GLU A 617 -8.48 -4.86 4.86
C GLU A 617 -9.46 -5.61 5.77
N ASP A 618 -10.54 -4.98 6.23
CA ASP A 618 -11.68 -5.65 6.87
C ASP A 618 -12.40 -6.67 5.97
N ASP A 619 -12.88 -7.77 6.57
CA ASP A 619 -13.84 -8.71 5.96
C ASP A 619 -14.93 -9.15 6.97
N LEU A 620 -16.00 -9.80 6.51
CA LEU A 620 -17.08 -10.32 7.37
C LEU A 620 -17.62 -11.67 6.88
N SER A 621 -18.11 -12.50 7.81
CA SER A 621 -18.71 -13.80 7.50
C SER A 621 -20.06 -13.99 8.19
N ARG A 622 -20.96 -14.72 7.53
CA ARG A 622 -22.34 -14.95 7.96
C ARG A 622 -22.71 -16.36 7.54
N HIS A 623 -22.58 -17.32 8.46
CA HIS A 623 -22.74 -18.74 8.19
C HIS A 623 -23.87 -19.38 9.02
N VAL A 624 -24.43 -20.48 8.53
CA VAL A 624 -25.54 -21.19 9.17
C VAL A 624 -25.38 -22.71 9.03
N VAL A 625 -25.78 -23.48 10.05
CA VAL A 625 -26.00 -24.93 9.95
C VAL A 625 -27.49 -25.19 10.12
N ARG A 626 -28.05 -26.02 9.22
CA ARG A 626 -29.47 -26.36 9.23
C ARG A 626 -29.71 -27.83 9.62
N GLY A 627 -30.79 -28.05 10.36
CA GLY A 627 -31.27 -29.39 10.67
C GLY A 627 -31.82 -30.12 9.46
N LYS A 628 -32.11 -31.41 9.61
CA LYS A 628 -32.64 -32.27 8.51
C LYS A 628 -34.05 -31.89 8.04
N ASP A 629 -34.76 -31.08 8.82
CA ASP A 629 -36.04 -30.44 8.48
C ASP A 629 -35.85 -29.07 7.79
N GLY A 630 -34.62 -28.56 7.71
CA GLY A 630 -34.28 -27.24 7.21
C GLY A 630 -34.51 -26.10 8.20
N SER A 631 -34.76 -26.40 9.47
CA SER A 631 -34.68 -25.43 10.56
C SER A 631 -33.24 -24.94 10.75
N ILE A 632 -33.04 -23.76 11.36
CA ILE A 632 -31.71 -23.23 11.65
C ILE A 632 -31.32 -23.68 13.06
N GLU A 633 -30.24 -24.47 13.18
CA GLU A 633 -29.73 -24.98 14.47
C GLU A 633 -28.59 -24.11 15.03
N LYS A 634 -27.68 -23.67 14.15
CA LYS A 634 -26.48 -22.90 14.52
C LYS A 634 -26.31 -21.70 13.60
N ILE A 635 -26.01 -20.53 14.16
CA ILE A 635 -25.73 -19.30 13.39
C ILE A 635 -24.36 -18.76 13.80
N PHE A 636 -23.57 -18.31 12.83
CA PHE A 636 -22.27 -17.69 13.03
C PHE A 636 -22.21 -16.34 12.34
N PHE A 637 -21.93 -15.29 13.12
CA PHE A 637 -21.54 -13.98 12.61
C PHE A 637 -20.07 -13.75 12.91
N GLY A 638 -19.28 -13.33 11.93
CA GLY A 638 -17.87 -13.03 12.09
C GLY A 638 -17.52 -11.67 11.50
N ILE A 639 -16.70 -10.90 12.22
CA ILE A 639 -16.07 -9.66 11.74
C ILE A 639 -14.55 -9.82 11.90
N PHE A 640 -13.82 -9.38 10.89
CA PHE A 640 -12.38 -9.59 10.77
C PHE A 640 -11.69 -8.28 10.42
N ASP A 641 -11.06 -7.66 11.41
CA ASP A 641 -10.19 -6.49 11.25
C ASP A 641 -8.92 -6.94 10.51
N GLY A 642 -8.49 -6.23 9.47
CA GLY A 642 -7.33 -6.64 8.67
C GLY A 642 -6.15 -5.68 8.78
N HIS A 643 -4.94 -6.22 8.98
CA HIS A 643 -3.74 -5.38 9.06
C HIS A 643 -2.51 -5.95 8.34
N GLY A 644 -1.89 -5.09 7.54
CA GLY A 644 -0.74 -5.46 6.71
C GLY A 644 -1.13 -6.25 5.46
N GLY A 645 -2.42 -6.32 5.14
CA GLY A 645 -3.00 -6.98 3.97
C GLY A 645 -4.27 -7.77 4.30
N TRP A 646 -5.33 -7.50 3.53
CA TRP A 646 -6.63 -8.20 3.47
C TRP A 646 -6.61 -9.73 3.31
N CYS A 647 -5.45 -10.34 3.04
CA CYS A 647 -5.36 -11.77 2.76
C CYS A 647 -5.59 -12.66 4.00
N CYS A 648 -5.31 -12.17 5.21
CA CYS A 648 -5.56 -12.91 6.44
C CYS A 648 -7.05 -12.85 6.82
N SER A 649 -7.61 -11.65 6.93
CA SER A 649 -9.04 -11.42 7.24
C SER A 649 -9.96 -12.17 6.30
N GLN A 650 -9.74 -12.11 4.98
CA GLN A 650 -10.52 -12.91 4.02
C GLN A 650 -10.40 -14.42 4.26
N LYS A 651 -9.20 -14.93 4.58
CA LYS A 651 -8.99 -16.37 4.79
C LYS A 651 -9.70 -16.86 6.04
N VAL A 652 -9.70 -16.05 7.11
CA VAL A 652 -10.43 -16.32 8.35
C VAL A 652 -11.94 -16.20 8.12
N ALA A 653 -12.41 -15.20 7.37
CA ALA A 653 -13.83 -15.04 7.02
C ALA A 653 -14.41 -16.23 6.25
N GLN A 654 -13.61 -16.86 5.39
CA GLN A 654 -14.02 -18.04 4.61
C GLN A 654 -14.00 -19.35 5.41
N GLU A 655 -13.04 -19.54 6.33
CA GLU A 655 -12.79 -20.86 6.93
C GLU A 655 -13.08 -20.96 8.44
N LEU A 656 -13.22 -19.86 9.17
CA LEU A 656 -13.36 -19.92 10.65
C LEU A 656 -14.66 -20.57 11.10
N ALA A 657 -15.82 -20.13 10.58
CA ALA A 657 -17.10 -20.70 10.99
C ALA A 657 -17.24 -22.19 10.62
N PRO A 658 -16.86 -22.66 9.41
CA PRO A 658 -16.77 -24.09 9.11
C PRO A 658 -15.82 -24.87 10.02
N THR A 659 -14.65 -24.31 10.36
CA THR A 659 -13.68 -24.97 11.26
C THR A 659 -14.25 -25.09 12.68
N VAL A 660 -14.82 -24.01 13.22
CA VAL A 660 -15.47 -24.02 14.55
C VAL A 660 -16.70 -24.94 14.56
N ALA A 661 -17.51 -24.99 13.50
CA ALA A 661 -18.62 -25.93 13.39
C ALA A 661 -18.15 -27.40 13.45
N THR A 662 -17.05 -27.73 12.78
CA THR A 662 -16.43 -29.07 12.80
C THR A 662 -15.94 -29.47 14.19
N GLU A 663 -15.47 -28.51 15.00
CA GLU A 663 -15.08 -28.75 16.40
C GLU A 663 -16.30 -28.89 17.31
N LEU A 664 -17.35 -28.10 17.09
CA LEU A 664 -18.62 -28.19 17.83
C LEU A 664 -19.37 -29.50 17.58
N GLU A 665 -19.09 -30.23 16.48
CA GLU A 665 -19.60 -31.59 16.26
C GLU A 665 -18.89 -32.67 17.09
N GLN A 666 -17.69 -32.38 17.62
CA GLN A 666 -16.94 -33.30 18.48
C GLN A 666 -17.35 -33.19 19.96
N VAL A 667 -18.11 -32.15 20.33
CA VAL A 667 -18.64 -31.92 21.68
C VAL A 667 -19.77 -32.93 21.97
N LYS A 668 -19.58 -33.76 23.00
CA LYS A 668 -20.51 -34.85 23.35
C LYS A 668 -21.77 -34.39 24.07
N ASP A 669 -21.68 -33.28 24.80
CA ASP A 669 -22.80 -32.66 25.51
C ASP A 669 -22.80 -31.16 25.22
N THR A 670 -23.78 -30.69 24.46
CA THR A 670 -23.90 -29.28 24.05
C THR A 670 -24.33 -28.36 25.19
N HIS A 671 -24.74 -28.90 26.34
CA HIS A 671 -25.06 -28.11 27.54
C HIS A 671 -23.82 -27.83 28.40
N ASP A 672 -22.68 -28.52 28.15
CA ASP A 672 -21.40 -28.19 28.77
C ASP A 672 -20.79 -26.95 28.09
N VAL A 673 -21.13 -25.80 28.65
CA VAL A 673 -20.62 -24.47 28.26
C VAL A 673 -19.09 -24.45 28.15
N MET A 674 -18.37 -25.17 29.02
CA MET A 674 -16.90 -25.19 28.97
C MET A 674 -16.38 -26.01 27.80
N ALA A 675 -16.98 -27.19 27.53
CA ALA A 675 -16.62 -27.99 26.36
C ALA A 675 -16.96 -27.28 25.04
N VAL A 676 -18.06 -26.52 24.99
CA VAL A 676 -18.43 -25.68 23.83
C VAL A 676 -17.42 -24.53 23.66
N MET A 677 -17.01 -23.86 24.74
CA MET A 677 -15.97 -22.82 24.69
C MET A 677 -14.62 -23.39 24.24
N GLU A 678 -14.20 -24.54 24.76
CA GLU A 678 -12.96 -25.24 24.36
C GLU A 678 -12.98 -25.62 22.87
N ALA A 679 -14.11 -26.10 22.35
CA ALA A 679 -14.26 -26.40 20.92
C ALA A 679 -14.10 -25.14 20.03
N ILE A 680 -14.60 -23.99 20.48
CA ILE A 680 -14.42 -22.71 19.76
C ILE A 680 -12.95 -22.27 19.81
N GLU A 681 -12.29 -22.36 20.97
CA GLU A 681 -10.85 -22.06 21.09
C GLU A 681 -9.99 -22.96 20.19
N ASN A 682 -10.30 -24.26 20.15
CA ASN A 682 -9.63 -25.24 19.29
C ASN A 682 -9.87 -24.95 17.80
N GLY A 683 -11.08 -24.51 17.42
CA GLY A 683 -11.39 -24.13 16.03
C GLY A 683 -10.59 -22.92 15.55
N PHE A 684 -10.40 -21.91 16.41
CA PHE A 684 -9.50 -20.78 16.13
C PHE A 684 -8.05 -21.24 15.99
N LEU A 685 -7.54 -22.02 16.95
CA LEU A 685 -6.15 -22.48 16.96
C LEU A 685 -5.80 -23.39 15.78
N LYS A 686 -6.70 -24.32 15.41
CA LYS A 686 -6.53 -25.20 14.24
C LYS A 686 -6.48 -24.44 12.91
N LEU A 687 -7.31 -23.40 12.75
CA LEU A 687 -7.25 -22.57 11.54
C LEU A 687 -5.98 -21.72 11.49
N ASP A 688 -5.53 -21.17 12.62
CA ASP A 688 -4.29 -20.37 12.65
C ASP A 688 -3.04 -21.23 12.40
N ASP A 689 -2.95 -22.44 12.96
CA ASP A 689 -1.85 -23.38 12.68
C ASP A 689 -1.80 -23.78 11.20
N LYS A 690 -2.97 -24.03 10.59
CA LYS A 690 -3.13 -24.26 9.15
C LYS A 690 -2.70 -23.04 8.30
N ILE A 691 -3.00 -21.83 8.74
CA ILE A 691 -2.57 -20.59 8.06
C ILE A 691 -1.06 -20.41 8.20
N VAL A 692 -0.52 -20.51 9.42
CA VAL A 692 0.84 -20.09 9.79
C VAL A 692 1.88 -21.19 9.58
N ASN A 693 1.63 -22.41 10.06
CA ASN A 693 2.63 -23.48 10.14
C ASN A 693 2.55 -24.47 8.97
N GLU A 694 1.37 -24.99 8.62
CA GLU A 694 1.23 -25.86 7.43
C GLU A 694 1.74 -25.16 6.15
N THR A 695 1.43 -23.86 6.00
CA THR A 695 1.80 -23.07 4.83
C THR A 695 3.32 -22.88 4.73
N VAL A 696 4.00 -22.57 5.84
CA VAL A 696 5.46 -22.37 5.81
C VAL A 696 6.20 -23.69 5.58
N GLN A 697 5.70 -24.81 6.11
CA GLN A 697 6.25 -26.14 5.83
C GLN A 697 6.22 -26.43 4.32
N LYS A 698 5.05 -26.29 3.67
CA LYS A 698 4.88 -26.50 2.23
C LYS A 698 5.79 -25.59 1.38
N VAL A 699 6.06 -24.37 1.83
CA VAL A 699 6.97 -23.43 1.14
C VAL A 699 8.46 -23.73 1.40
N LEU A 700 8.82 -24.27 2.57
CA LEU A 700 10.19 -24.69 2.89
C LEU A 700 10.54 -26.04 2.22
N GLU A 701 9.56 -26.92 2.00
CA GLU A 701 9.69 -28.17 1.24
C GLU A 701 9.77 -27.93 -0.27
N PHE A 702 8.93 -27.02 -0.80
CA PHE A 702 8.84 -26.71 -2.23
C PHE A 702 9.19 -25.24 -2.53
N PRO A 703 10.45 -24.80 -2.26
CA PRO A 703 10.86 -23.41 -2.31
C PRO A 703 10.80 -22.83 -3.73
N SER A 704 9.67 -22.19 -4.04
CA SER A 704 9.47 -21.46 -5.29
C SER A 704 8.81 -20.11 -5.02
N ARG A 705 9.38 -19.04 -5.58
CA ARG A 705 8.91 -17.66 -5.36
C ARG A 705 7.40 -17.47 -5.63
N PRO A 706 6.81 -18.01 -6.70
CA PRO A 706 5.36 -17.86 -6.92
C PRO A 706 4.51 -18.53 -5.83
N LEU A 707 4.87 -19.74 -5.37
CA LEU A 707 4.13 -20.44 -4.33
C LEU A 707 4.24 -19.71 -2.99
N ALA A 708 5.43 -19.23 -2.64
CA ALA A 708 5.65 -18.45 -1.44
C ALA A 708 4.86 -17.13 -1.46
N CYS A 709 4.92 -16.39 -2.57
CA CYS A 709 4.24 -15.10 -2.72
C CYS A 709 2.72 -15.20 -2.79
N SER A 710 2.13 -16.34 -3.16
CA SER A 710 0.67 -16.53 -3.07
C SER A 710 0.23 -17.15 -1.73
N SER A 711 0.99 -18.13 -1.22
CA SER A 711 0.55 -18.95 -0.09
C SER A 711 0.85 -18.30 1.26
N LEU A 712 2.00 -17.62 1.42
CA LEU A 712 2.36 -17.00 2.70
C LEU A 712 1.59 -15.71 3.00
N LEU A 713 0.83 -15.12 2.07
CA LEU A 713 0.18 -13.83 2.30
C LEU A 713 -0.79 -13.84 3.51
N PRO A 714 -1.72 -14.80 3.67
CA PRO A 714 -2.55 -14.91 4.87
C PRO A 714 -1.78 -15.19 6.17
N ALA A 715 -0.55 -15.69 6.09
CA ALA A 715 0.33 -15.89 7.25
C ALA A 715 1.17 -14.64 7.57
N ILE A 716 1.49 -13.82 6.56
CA ILE A 716 2.38 -12.66 6.68
C ILE A 716 1.62 -11.39 7.08
N SER A 717 0.41 -11.19 6.57
CA SER A 717 -0.51 -10.23 7.17
C SER A 717 -1.19 -10.85 8.39
N GLY A 718 -1.86 -10.03 9.20
CA GLY A 718 -2.61 -10.49 10.36
C GLY A 718 -4.08 -10.05 10.28
N SER A 719 -4.88 -10.59 11.19
CA SER A 719 -6.27 -10.18 11.36
C SER A 719 -6.76 -10.39 12.78
N CYS A 720 -7.46 -9.40 13.32
CA CYS A 720 -8.25 -9.57 14.54
C CYS A 720 -9.60 -10.20 14.16
N ALA A 721 -10.12 -11.11 14.98
CA ALA A 721 -11.31 -11.88 14.68
C ALA A 721 -12.30 -11.85 15.84
N LEU A 722 -13.55 -11.51 15.51
CA LEU A 722 -14.67 -11.44 16.44
C LEU A 722 -15.80 -12.33 15.91
N LEU A 723 -15.99 -13.49 16.52
CA LEU A 723 -17.00 -14.48 16.13
C LEU A 723 -18.10 -14.56 17.21
N ALA A 724 -19.35 -14.37 16.80
CA ALA A 724 -20.53 -14.68 17.60
C ALA A 724 -21.18 -15.96 17.06
N TYR A 725 -21.12 -17.03 17.85
CA TYR A 725 -21.87 -18.27 17.64
C TYR A 725 -23.16 -18.22 18.46
N VAL A 726 -24.30 -18.52 17.82
CA VAL A 726 -25.59 -18.68 18.49
C VAL A 726 -26.11 -20.10 18.26
N ASP A 727 -26.35 -20.80 19.37
CA ASP A 727 -27.16 -22.01 19.39
C ASP A 727 -28.63 -21.61 19.49
N THR A 728 -29.43 -21.89 18.46
CA THR A 728 -30.83 -21.43 18.40
C THR A 728 -31.76 -22.27 19.26
N LYS A 729 -31.38 -23.52 19.54
CA LYS A 729 -32.16 -24.52 20.28
C LYS A 729 -32.04 -24.26 21.78
N GLU A 730 -30.82 -24.10 22.27
CA GLU A 730 -30.54 -23.82 23.68
C GLU A 730 -30.60 -22.31 24.02
N LYS A 731 -30.56 -21.43 23.01
CA LYS A 731 -30.52 -19.95 23.16
C LYS A 731 -29.24 -19.45 23.83
N ASP A 732 -28.11 -20.09 23.55
CA ASP A 732 -26.79 -19.68 24.03
C ASP A 732 -26.07 -18.83 22.98
N LEU A 733 -25.50 -17.72 23.43
CA LEU A 733 -24.62 -16.85 22.66
C LEU A 733 -23.19 -17.01 23.19
N TYR A 734 -22.28 -17.38 22.30
CA TYR A 734 -20.85 -17.46 22.57
C TYR A 734 -20.13 -16.42 21.72
N VAL A 735 -19.44 -15.48 22.36
CA VAL A 735 -18.62 -14.46 21.69
C VAL A 735 -17.15 -14.80 21.90
N ALA A 736 -16.45 -15.12 20.81
CA ALA A 736 -15.01 -15.38 20.80
C ALA A 736 -14.28 -14.20 20.16
N CYS A 737 -13.32 -13.63 20.88
CA CYS A 737 -12.58 -12.44 20.47
C CYS A 737 -11.07 -12.69 20.48
N THR A 738 -10.42 -12.35 19.37
CA THR A 738 -8.96 -12.38 19.14
C THR A 738 -8.57 -11.01 18.58
N GLY A 739 -7.97 -10.13 19.39
CA GLY A 739 -7.57 -8.77 19.00
C GLY A 739 -8.51 -7.67 19.52
N ASP A 740 -8.62 -6.56 18.79
CA ASP A 740 -9.24 -5.29 19.23
C ASP A 740 -10.63 -4.96 18.64
N SER A 741 -11.23 -5.86 17.86
CA SER A 741 -12.66 -5.80 17.51
C SER A 741 -13.57 -6.12 18.73
N ARG A 742 -14.63 -5.34 18.94
CA ARG A 742 -15.50 -5.45 20.13
C ARG A 742 -16.95 -5.83 19.82
N ALA A 743 -17.53 -6.65 20.69
CA ALA A 743 -18.97 -6.99 20.73
C ALA A 743 -19.63 -6.45 22.00
N VAL A 744 -20.77 -5.77 21.85
CA VAL A 744 -21.54 -5.17 22.94
C VAL A 744 -23.03 -5.47 22.77
N LEU A 745 -23.63 -6.06 23.80
CA LEU A 745 -25.05 -6.39 23.86
C LEU A 745 -25.84 -5.18 24.39
N GLY A 746 -26.90 -4.81 23.66
CA GLY A 746 -27.88 -3.81 24.05
C GLY A 746 -29.04 -4.45 24.80
N VAL A 747 -29.14 -4.13 26.09
CA VAL A 747 -30.19 -4.60 27.00
C VAL A 747 -31.16 -3.45 27.28
N CYS A 748 -32.47 -3.74 27.24
CA CYS A 748 -33.55 -2.82 27.61
C CYS A 748 -34.02 -3.18 29.02
N GLU A 749 -33.68 -2.35 30.01
CA GLU A 749 -34.13 -2.52 31.40
C GLU A 749 -35.25 -1.50 31.72
N PRO A 750 -36.27 -1.84 32.52
CA PRO A 750 -37.32 -0.88 32.89
C PRO A 750 -36.73 0.26 33.73
N SER A 751 -37.14 1.50 33.45
CA SER A 751 -36.57 2.68 34.11
C SER A 751 -36.93 2.71 35.60
N ALA A 752 -35.91 2.93 36.44
CA ALA A 752 -36.09 3.09 37.88
C ALA A 752 -36.62 4.49 38.27
N THR A 753 -36.60 5.46 37.34
CA THR A 753 -37.01 6.86 37.60
C THR A 753 -38.38 7.19 37.01
N ASP A 754 -38.69 6.68 35.81
CA ASP A 754 -39.88 7.07 35.05
C ASP A 754 -40.95 5.98 35.02
N LYS A 755 -42.17 6.36 35.41
CA LYS A 755 -43.35 5.47 35.41
C LYS A 755 -43.83 5.17 33.98
N GLY A 756 -43.17 4.21 33.34
CA GLY A 756 -43.47 3.75 31.98
C GLY A 756 -42.33 3.92 30.99
N GLY A 757 -41.17 4.42 31.41
CA GLY A 757 -39.95 4.47 30.58
C GLY A 757 -39.10 3.20 30.72
N HIS A 758 -38.17 3.02 29.79
CA HIS A 758 -37.06 2.06 29.86
C HIS A 758 -35.72 2.78 29.72
N SER A 759 -34.63 2.06 29.98
CA SER A 759 -33.26 2.54 29.81
C SER A 759 -32.42 1.51 29.04
N TRP A 760 -31.52 2.02 28.22
CA TRP A 760 -30.58 1.21 27.45
C TRP A 760 -29.29 0.99 28.22
N LYS A 761 -28.75 -0.23 28.14
CA LYS A 761 -27.59 -0.66 28.93
C LYS A 761 -26.64 -1.47 28.08
N ALA A 762 -25.39 -1.01 28.00
CA ALA A 762 -24.30 -1.73 27.38
C ALA A 762 -23.80 -2.88 28.27
N VAL A 763 -23.85 -4.10 27.75
CA VAL A 763 -23.21 -5.28 28.35
C VAL A 763 -22.10 -5.74 27.39
N PRO A 764 -20.81 -5.46 27.68
CA PRO A 764 -19.72 -5.88 26.80
C PRO A 764 -19.58 -7.41 26.82
N LEU A 765 -19.58 -8.03 25.65
CA LEU A 765 -19.37 -9.47 25.46
C LEU A 765 -17.96 -9.82 24.96
N SER A 766 -17.21 -8.84 24.45
CA SER A 766 -15.74 -8.96 24.33
C SER A 766 -15.02 -7.70 24.82
N PHE A 767 -13.70 -7.83 24.93
CA PHE A 767 -12.78 -6.78 25.36
C PHE A 767 -11.55 -6.79 24.47
N ASP A 768 -11.07 -5.59 24.10
CA ASP A 768 -9.95 -5.37 23.20
C ASP A 768 -8.66 -5.99 23.77
N GLN A 769 -7.84 -6.60 22.92
CA GLN A 769 -6.61 -7.31 23.32
C GLN A 769 -5.38 -6.59 22.76
N THR A 770 -5.05 -5.43 23.30
CA THR A 770 -3.88 -4.62 22.92
C THR A 770 -2.86 -4.49 24.05
N GLY A 771 -1.63 -4.12 23.72
CA GLY A 771 -0.57 -3.83 24.71
C GLY A 771 -0.83 -2.59 25.59
N ARG A 772 -2.02 -1.98 25.52
CA ARG A 772 -2.50 -0.93 26.43
C ARG A 772 -3.21 -1.50 27.65
N ASN A 773 -3.75 -2.72 27.55
CA ASN A 773 -4.62 -3.31 28.57
C ASN A 773 -3.79 -4.11 29.58
N ARG A 774 -3.81 -3.67 30.86
CA ARG A 774 -2.91 -4.17 31.92
C ARG A 774 -2.96 -5.69 32.11
N TRP A 775 -4.14 -6.31 32.03
CA TRP A 775 -4.31 -7.75 32.18
C TRP A 775 -3.63 -8.54 31.04
N GLU A 776 -3.67 -8.02 29.82
CA GLU A 776 -3.10 -8.66 28.63
C GLU A 776 -1.59 -8.40 28.51
N VAL A 777 -1.11 -7.24 29.00
CA VAL A 777 0.31 -7.00 29.26
C VAL A 777 0.83 -7.97 30.34
N ARG A 778 0.09 -8.15 31.44
CA ARG A 778 0.44 -9.12 32.51
C ARG A 778 0.54 -10.54 31.95
N ARG A 779 -0.45 -11.00 31.17
CA ARG A 779 -0.41 -12.31 30.49
C ARG A 779 0.87 -12.47 29.67
N LEU A 780 1.19 -11.49 28.81
CA LEU A 780 2.42 -11.54 28.00
C LEU A 780 3.70 -11.53 28.85
N GLN A 781 3.72 -10.84 30.00
CA GLN A 781 4.87 -10.89 30.91
C GLN A 781 4.99 -12.23 31.64
N GLU A 782 3.87 -12.91 31.93
CA GLU A 782 3.83 -14.25 32.52
C GLU A 782 4.19 -15.36 31.52
N GLU A 783 3.82 -15.21 30.24
CA GLU A 783 4.21 -16.11 29.14
C GLU A 783 5.67 -15.94 28.70
N HIS A 784 6.25 -14.74 28.86
CA HIS A 784 7.61 -14.39 28.45
C HIS A 784 8.48 -13.92 29.64
N PRO A 785 8.77 -14.80 30.63
CA PRO A 785 9.52 -14.43 31.84
C PRO A 785 10.96 -14.03 31.52
N GLY A 786 11.41 -12.92 32.11
CA GLY A 786 12.70 -12.26 31.81
C GLY A 786 12.66 -11.28 30.62
N GLU A 787 11.52 -11.14 29.94
CA GLU A 787 11.31 -10.19 28.84
C GLU A 787 10.35 -9.04 29.21
N GLU A 788 10.11 -8.77 30.49
CA GLU A 788 8.97 -7.96 30.95
C GLU A 788 9.01 -6.52 30.45
N ASN A 789 10.21 -5.99 30.21
CA ASN A 789 10.49 -4.66 29.68
C ASN A 789 10.55 -4.60 28.14
N THR A 790 10.43 -5.75 27.46
CA THR A 790 10.66 -5.88 26.01
C THR A 790 9.52 -6.56 25.25
N VAL A 791 8.74 -7.41 25.91
CA VAL A 791 7.58 -8.12 25.32
C VAL A 791 6.53 -7.15 24.80
N VAL A 792 6.24 -6.08 25.55
CA VAL A 792 5.40 -4.95 25.13
C VAL A 792 6.21 -3.67 25.26
N MET A 793 6.40 -2.94 24.15
CA MET A 793 7.06 -1.64 24.12
C MET A 793 6.09 -0.59 23.58
N ARG A 794 5.95 0.56 24.26
CA ARG A 794 5.10 1.68 23.81
C ARG A 794 3.64 1.27 23.53
N GLY A 795 3.11 0.30 24.27
CA GLY A 795 1.77 -0.25 24.09
C GLY A 795 1.62 -1.30 22.98
N ARG A 796 2.72 -1.75 22.37
CA ARG A 796 2.75 -2.67 21.22
C ARG A 796 3.62 -3.90 21.46
N VAL A 797 3.20 -5.06 20.95
CA VAL A 797 4.00 -6.30 21.01
C VAL A 797 5.33 -6.09 20.27
N LEU A 798 6.43 -6.25 21.00
CA LEU A 798 7.81 -5.96 20.58
C LEU A 798 7.97 -4.56 19.94
N GLY A 799 7.12 -3.60 20.29
CA GLY A 799 7.07 -2.25 19.71
C GLY A 799 6.51 -2.16 18.28
N GLY A 800 6.03 -3.26 17.70
CA GLY A 800 5.57 -3.34 16.31
C GLY A 800 4.05 -3.40 16.15
N LEU A 801 3.41 -4.42 16.74
CA LEU A 801 2.00 -4.76 16.55
C LEU A 801 1.13 -4.19 17.68
N GLU A 802 -0.06 -3.66 17.35
CA GLU A 802 -1.02 -3.14 18.34
C GLU A 802 -1.82 -4.25 19.03
N PRO A 803 -2.50 -5.16 18.30
CA PRO A 803 -3.10 -6.34 18.92
C PRO A 803 -2.03 -7.28 19.48
N THR A 804 -2.42 -7.97 20.55
CA THR A 804 -1.63 -9.00 21.26
C THR A 804 -2.09 -10.42 20.91
N ARG A 805 -3.25 -10.52 20.24
CA ARG A 805 -3.82 -11.74 19.69
C ARG A 805 -4.33 -11.44 18.29
N ALA A 806 -4.01 -12.30 17.33
CA ALA A 806 -4.38 -12.16 15.93
C ALA A 806 -4.26 -13.52 15.23
N PHE A 807 -5.03 -13.73 14.17
CA PHE A 807 -4.71 -14.71 13.13
C PHE A 807 -3.55 -14.24 12.26
N GLY A 808 -2.84 -15.19 11.63
CA GLY A 808 -1.73 -14.87 10.74
C GLY A 808 -0.54 -14.32 11.52
N ASP A 809 -0.02 -13.15 11.15
CA ASP A 809 1.02 -12.41 11.90
C ASP A 809 2.28 -13.23 12.21
N ALA A 810 2.63 -14.16 11.30
CA ALA A 810 3.50 -15.29 11.57
C ALA A 810 4.92 -14.93 12.04
N ARG A 811 5.38 -13.71 11.77
CA ARG A 811 6.63 -13.15 12.32
C ARG A 811 6.66 -12.97 13.84
N TYR A 812 5.51 -13.08 14.50
CA TYR A 812 5.41 -13.14 15.96
C TYR A 812 5.25 -14.57 16.49
N LYS A 813 4.92 -15.54 15.63
CA LYS A 813 4.61 -16.93 15.99
C LYS A 813 5.71 -17.95 15.64
N TRP A 814 6.29 -17.84 14.45
CA TRP A 814 7.31 -18.77 13.96
C TRP A 814 8.57 -18.75 14.83
N SER A 815 9.15 -19.93 15.04
CA SER A 815 10.47 -20.06 15.68
C SER A 815 11.53 -19.25 14.92
N LYS A 816 12.59 -18.85 15.64
CA LYS A 816 13.64 -18.00 15.08
C LYS A 816 14.31 -18.64 13.86
N GLU A 817 14.51 -19.95 13.88
CA GLU A 817 15.10 -20.74 12.80
C GLU A 817 14.20 -20.73 11.55
N VAL A 818 12.88 -20.82 11.72
CA VAL A 818 11.91 -20.70 10.62
C VAL A 818 11.97 -19.29 10.03
N GLN A 819 11.98 -18.24 10.85
CA GLN A 819 12.09 -16.86 10.35
C GLN A 819 13.41 -16.58 9.63
N GLU A 820 14.53 -17.09 10.14
CA GLU A 820 15.84 -16.95 9.50
C GLU A 820 15.88 -17.69 8.15
N ARG A 821 15.28 -18.89 8.04
CA ARG A 821 15.15 -19.60 6.75
C ARG A 821 14.21 -18.90 5.77
N VAL A 822 13.07 -18.37 6.23
CA VAL A 822 12.15 -17.58 5.40
C VAL A 822 12.84 -16.30 4.91
N PHE A 823 13.59 -15.60 5.76
CA PHE A 823 14.36 -14.42 5.38
C PHE A 823 15.50 -14.74 4.39
N GLN A 824 16.19 -15.88 4.54
CA GLN A 824 17.21 -16.33 3.58
C GLN A 824 16.63 -16.61 2.18
N LEU A 825 15.44 -17.22 2.10
CA LEU A 825 14.75 -17.47 0.84
C LEU A 825 14.14 -16.19 0.24
N PHE A 826 13.67 -15.28 1.09
CA PHE A 826 12.97 -14.04 0.72
C PHE A 826 13.57 -12.82 1.46
N PRO A 827 14.75 -12.30 1.06
CA PRO A 827 15.40 -11.19 1.77
C PRO A 827 14.68 -9.84 1.74
N THR A 828 13.55 -9.74 1.04
CA THR A 828 12.59 -8.62 1.10
C THR A 828 11.67 -8.69 2.33
N TYR A 829 11.63 -9.84 3.02
CA TYR A 829 10.94 -10.00 4.28
C TYR A 829 11.65 -9.26 5.42
N ARG A 830 10.95 -8.97 6.52
CA ARG A 830 11.59 -8.36 7.69
C ARG A 830 12.41 -9.41 8.44
N GLN A 831 13.63 -9.06 8.84
CA GLN A 831 14.43 -9.87 9.76
C GLN A 831 13.69 -10.06 11.11
N PRO A 832 14.04 -11.12 11.87
CA PRO A 832 13.62 -11.28 13.26
C PRO A 832 13.92 -10.02 14.09
N HIS A 833 13.10 -9.76 15.09
CA HIS A 833 13.35 -8.63 15.99
C HIS A 833 14.62 -8.88 16.85
N ARG A 834 15.30 -7.81 17.28
CA ARG A 834 16.52 -7.96 18.12
C ARG A 834 16.22 -8.61 19.47
N ASN A 835 15.06 -8.27 20.02
CA ASN A 835 14.51 -8.87 21.22
C ASN A 835 13.44 -9.85 20.74
N TYR A 836 13.88 -11.06 20.39
CA TYR A 836 13.05 -12.16 19.90
C TYR A 836 13.70 -13.45 20.39
N PHE A 837 13.29 -13.88 21.58
CA PHE A 837 13.92 -14.94 22.37
C PHE A 837 12.95 -16.10 22.66
N THR A 838 11.70 -15.82 23.04
CA THR A 838 10.71 -16.85 23.46
C THR A 838 9.40 -16.85 22.64
N PRO A 839 9.43 -17.04 21.31
CA PRO A 839 8.20 -17.15 20.51
C PRO A 839 7.33 -18.36 20.89
N PRO A 840 5.99 -18.32 20.72
CA PRO A 840 5.21 -17.28 20.03
C PRO A 840 4.78 -16.10 20.94
N TYR A 841 4.88 -14.87 20.43
CA TYR A 841 4.51 -13.62 21.13
C TYR A 841 3.08 -13.12 20.86
N VAL A 842 2.37 -13.77 19.94
CA VAL A 842 0.99 -13.45 19.53
C VAL A 842 0.28 -14.77 19.33
N THR A 843 -0.93 -14.91 19.87
CA THR A 843 -1.73 -16.14 19.72
C THR A 843 -3.03 -15.86 18.98
N ALA A 844 -3.57 -16.85 18.27
CA ALA A 844 -4.94 -16.80 17.78
C ALA A 844 -5.95 -17.36 18.79
N LYS A 845 -5.53 -17.83 19.97
CA LYS A 845 -6.46 -18.31 21.01
C LYS A 845 -7.37 -17.16 21.47
N PRO A 846 -8.69 -17.25 21.23
CA PRO A 846 -9.60 -16.21 21.64
C PRO A 846 -9.77 -16.16 23.15
N VAL A 847 -10.29 -15.05 23.65
CA VAL A 847 -11.08 -15.05 24.88
C VAL A 847 -12.53 -15.29 24.46
N VAL A 848 -13.12 -16.38 24.95
CA VAL A 848 -14.53 -16.71 24.71
C VAL A 848 -15.37 -16.29 25.91
N LYS A 849 -16.55 -15.72 25.67
CA LYS A 849 -17.54 -15.40 26.69
C LYS A 849 -18.91 -15.95 26.31
N HIS A 850 -19.48 -16.72 27.23
CA HIS A 850 -20.84 -17.25 27.17
C HIS A 850 -21.86 -16.24 27.73
N HIS A 851 -23.06 -16.22 27.14
CA HIS A 851 -24.23 -15.48 27.61
C HIS A 851 -25.51 -16.23 27.20
N LYS A 852 -26.41 -16.49 28.15
CA LYS A 852 -27.75 -17.05 27.85
C LYS A 852 -28.64 -15.92 27.35
N ILE A 853 -29.24 -16.03 26.17
CA ILE A 853 -30.09 -14.96 25.61
C ILE A 853 -31.41 -14.86 26.40
N ARG A 854 -31.71 -13.65 26.90
CA ARG A 854 -32.83 -13.35 27.81
C ARG A 854 -33.92 -12.53 27.11
N ALA A 855 -35.01 -12.20 27.82
CA ALA A 855 -36.15 -11.47 27.28
C ALA A 855 -35.93 -9.93 27.24
N GLU A 856 -34.98 -9.42 28.02
CA GLU A 856 -34.53 -8.03 28.09
C GLU A 856 -33.43 -7.69 27.06
N ASP A 857 -32.79 -8.70 26.47
CA ASP A 857 -31.78 -8.53 25.43
C ASP A 857 -32.49 -8.12 24.11
N ARG A 858 -31.99 -7.08 23.41
CA ARG A 858 -32.65 -6.52 22.21
C ARG A 858 -31.80 -6.64 20.96
N PHE A 859 -30.52 -6.32 21.05
CA PHE A 859 -29.61 -6.41 19.91
C PHE A 859 -28.16 -6.62 20.34
N LEU A 860 -27.33 -7.17 19.45
CA LEU A 860 -25.88 -7.29 19.61
C LEU A 860 -25.20 -6.46 18.53
N VAL A 861 -24.33 -5.52 18.93
CA VAL A 861 -23.45 -4.79 18.02
C VAL A 861 -22.08 -5.44 18.02
N MET A 862 -21.55 -5.75 16.84
CA MET A 862 -20.19 -6.22 16.60
C MET A 862 -19.51 -5.24 15.62
N ALA A 863 -18.27 -4.82 15.88
CA ALA A 863 -17.52 -3.98 14.93
C ALA A 863 -15.98 -4.02 15.10
N THR A 864 -15.27 -3.61 14.04
CA THR A 864 -13.81 -3.36 14.00
C THR A 864 -13.38 -2.10 14.77
N ASP A 865 -12.07 -1.92 14.99
CA ASP A 865 -11.50 -0.84 15.84
C ASP A 865 -11.98 0.56 15.40
N GLY A 866 -12.17 0.77 14.09
CA GLY A 866 -12.56 2.04 13.50
C GLY A 866 -13.92 2.62 13.96
N LEU A 867 -14.82 1.79 14.53
CA LEU A 867 -16.01 2.26 15.24
C LEU A 867 -15.66 2.71 16.67
N TRP A 868 -15.02 1.82 17.43
CA TRP A 868 -14.77 1.97 18.87
C TRP A 868 -13.74 3.07 19.18
N ASP A 869 -12.93 3.45 18.19
CA ASP A 869 -12.06 4.63 18.22
C ASP A 869 -12.80 5.96 18.28
N LYS A 870 -14.03 6.00 17.77
CA LYS A 870 -14.85 7.21 17.67
C LYS A 870 -15.91 7.25 18.78
N LEU A 871 -16.55 6.10 19.05
CA LEU A 871 -17.69 5.96 19.94
C LEU A 871 -17.43 4.92 21.04
N THR A 872 -17.85 5.24 22.27
CA THR A 872 -17.86 4.32 23.41
C THR A 872 -18.96 3.27 23.29
N SER A 873 -18.86 2.21 24.10
CA SER A 873 -19.89 1.17 24.19
C SER A 873 -21.23 1.70 24.67
N ASP A 874 -21.26 2.68 25.59
CA ASP A 874 -22.51 3.33 26.01
C ASP A 874 -23.09 4.22 24.90
N GLU A 875 -22.27 5.01 24.19
CA GLU A 875 -22.74 5.80 23.03
C GLU A 875 -23.33 4.93 21.92
N VAL A 876 -22.68 3.81 21.57
CA VAL A 876 -23.14 2.89 20.51
C VAL A 876 -24.46 2.23 20.88
N ILE A 877 -24.62 1.76 22.12
CA ILE A 877 -25.86 1.13 22.56
C ILE A 877 -27.00 2.14 22.72
N GLN A 878 -26.73 3.34 23.25
CA GLN A 878 -27.74 4.40 23.31
C GLN A 878 -28.16 4.86 21.91
N LEU A 879 -27.24 5.00 20.95
CA LEU A 879 -27.55 5.41 19.57
C LEU A 879 -28.48 4.42 18.86
N VAL A 880 -28.27 3.11 19.02
CA VAL A 880 -29.15 2.08 18.43
C VAL A 880 -30.46 1.97 19.21
N GLY A 881 -30.42 2.09 20.55
CA GLY A 881 -31.62 2.08 21.40
C GLY A 881 -32.57 3.24 21.09
N ASP A 882 -32.06 4.47 21.06
CA ASP A 882 -32.80 5.67 20.67
C ASP A 882 -33.40 5.58 19.25
N LEU A 883 -32.73 4.90 18.31
CA LEU A 883 -33.26 4.65 16.96
C LEU A 883 -34.44 3.66 16.99
N LEU A 884 -34.40 2.64 17.85
CA LEU A 884 -35.51 1.71 18.06
C LEU A 884 -36.69 2.37 18.78
N ASP A 885 -36.42 3.32 19.67
CA ASP A 885 -37.43 4.16 20.34
C ASP A 885 -38.05 5.21 19.39
N GLY A 886 -37.58 5.29 18.15
CA GLY A 886 -38.15 6.13 17.10
C GLY A 886 -37.70 7.59 17.13
N LYS A 887 -36.56 7.91 17.76
CA LYS A 887 -35.98 9.27 17.68
C LYS A 887 -35.54 9.62 16.26
N THR A 888 -35.62 10.90 15.90
CA THR A 888 -35.31 11.39 14.54
C THR A 888 -34.73 12.80 14.55
N GLY A 889 -33.80 13.10 13.65
CA GLY A 889 -33.29 14.46 13.42
C GLY A 889 -31.89 14.67 14.00
N GLN A 890 -31.70 15.76 14.75
CA GLN A 890 -30.46 16.04 15.49
C GLN A 890 -30.77 16.30 16.95
N GLU A 891 -30.10 15.58 17.85
CA GLU A 891 -30.27 15.72 19.30
C GLU A 891 -28.92 15.81 20.02
N LYS A 892 -28.93 16.38 21.21
CA LYS A 892 -27.76 16.43 22.10
C LYS A 892 -27.85 15.30 23.11
N MET A 893 -26.96 14.33 23.00
CA MET A 893 -26.92 13.20 23.94
C MET A 893 -26.02 13.59 25.12
N VAL A 894 -26.65 13.94 26.24
CA VAL A 894 -25.94 14.24 27.50
C VAL A 894 -25.76 12.93 28.26
N LEU A 895 -24.61 12.28 28.07
CA LEU A 895 -24.17 11.20 28.94
C LEU A 895 -23.66 11.79 30.25
N ASP A 896 -24.56 12.06 31.20
CA ASP A 896 -24.20 12.64 32.49
C ASP A 896 -23.44 11.62 33.36
N ARG A 897 -22.11 11.79 33.36
CA ARG A 897 -21.17 10.98 34.15
C ARG A 897 -21.31 11.20 35.66
N ASP A 898 -21.84 12.33 36.10
CA ASP A 898 -21.98 12.67 37.51
C ASP A 898 -23.33 12.19 38.09
N GLU A 899 -24.41 12.13 37.29
CA GLU A 899 -25.58 11.31 37.64
C GLU A 899 -25.20 9.83 37.81
N LEU A 900 -24.48 9.27 36.83
CA LEU A 900 -24.00 7.88 36.84
C LEU A 900 -23.07 7.59 38.03
N LYS A 901 -22.19 8.52 38.43
CA LYS A 901 -21.45 8.43 39.70
C LYS A 901 -22.40 8.43 40.89
N SER A 902 -23.31 9.40 40.99
CA SER A 902 -24.21 9.51 42.14
C SER A 902 -25.06 8.25 42.31
N ILE A 903 -25.46 7.60 41.21
CA ILE A 903 -26.18 6.32 41.20
C ILE A 903 -25.27 5.20 41.71
N LYS A 904 -24.03 5.08 41.22
CA LYS A 904 -23.05 4.09 41.72
C LYS A 904 -22.76 4.28 43.21
N GLU A 905 -22.59 5.52 43.68
CA GLU A 905 -22.36 5.83 45.10
C GLU A 905 -23.58 5.52 45.98
N LYS A 906 -24.80 5.87 45.55
CA LYS A 906 -26.05 5.50 46.23
C LYS A 906 -26.21 3.98 46.33
N VAL A 907 -25.92 3.25 45.26
CA VAL A 907 -25.96 1.77 45.25
C VAL A 907 -24.89 1.16 46.16
N LYS A 908 -23.67 1.73 46.21
CA LYS A 908 -22.59 1.30 47.11
C LYS A 908 -22.98 1.52 48.58
N ALA A 909 -23.59 2.67 48.91
CA ALA A 909 -24.12 2.97 50.24
C ALA A 909 -25.25 2.01 50.66
N ILE A 910 -26.21 1.72 49.76
CA ILE A 910 -27.32 0.79 50.03
C ILE A 910 -26.79 -0.63 50.29
N LYS A 911 -25.82 -1.12 49.50
CA LYS A 911 -25.21 -2.45 49.73
C LYS A 911 -24.44 -2.53 51.06
N GLY A 912 -23.75 -1.46 51.45
CA GLY A 912 -23.01 -1.41 52.73
C GLY A 912 -23.92 -1.51 53.95
N VAL A 913 -25.13 -0.93 53.90
CA VAL A 913 -26.13 -1.03 54.99
C VAL A 913 -26.71 -2.44 55.12
N ILE A 914 -26.82 -3.18 54.02
CA ILE A 914 -27.47 -4.52 53.99
C ILE A 914 -26.55 -5.65 54.46
N THR A 915 -25.22 -5.51 54.32
CA THR A 915 -24.28 -6.65 54.40
C THR A 915 -23.50 -6.78 55.71
N GLY A 916 -23.41 -5.73 56.52
CA GLY A 916 -23.15 -5.83 57.97
C GLY A 916 -21.80 -6.42 58.42
N LYS A 917 -20.79 -6.50 57.56
CA LYS A 917 -19.43 -6.91 57.92
C LYS A 917 -18.40 -5.82 57.60
N LYS A 918 -17.32 -5.79 58.39
CA LYS A 918 -16.08 -5.12 58.01
C LYS A 918 -15.27 -6.09 57.16
N GLU A 919 -14.68 -5.58 56.09
CA GLU A 919 -13.82 -6.35 55.18
C GLU A 919 -12.35 -6.17 55.58
N ASP A 920 -11.58 -7.25 55.49
CA ASP A 920 -10.12 -7.22 55.65
C ASP A 920 -9.45 -6.74 54.36
N GLN A 921 -8.25 -6.16 54.48
CA GLN A 921 -7.55 -5.48 53.39
C GLN A 921 -6.89 -6.46 52.40
N ASN A 922 -7.69 -7.04 51.50
CA ASN A 922 -7.24 -7.51 50.19
C ASN A 922 -7.87 -6.62 49.12
N GLU A 923 -7.10 -5.69 48.57
CA GLU A 923 -7.55 -4.81 47.49
C GLU A 923 -7.54 -5.59 46.16
N GLU A 924 -8.64 -6.29 45.89
CA GLU A 924 -9.09 -6.49 44.51
C GLU A 924 -9.45 -5.10 43.95
N GLU A 925 -8.43 -4.37 43.46
CA GLU A 925 -8.64 -3.15 42.66
C GLU A 925 -9.67 -3.47 41.57
N GLU A 926 -10.70 -2.63 41.40
CA GLU A 926 -11.73 -2.81 40.35
C GLU A 926 -11.05 -2.81 38.96
N GLU A 927 -10.67 -4.01 38.47
CA GLU A 927 -9.84 -4.17 37.28
C GLU A 927 -10.60 -3.56 36.09
N LEU A 928 -10.05 -2.45 35.57
CA LEU A 928 -10.80 -1.45 34.80
C LEU A 928 -11.52 -2.04 33.59
N THR A 929 -12.78 -2.42 33.79
CA THR A 929 -13.64 -2.97 32.75
C THR A 929 -13.69 -1.98 31.57
N PRO A 930 -13.31 -2.39 30.34
CA PRO A 930 -13.15 -1.48 29.19
C PRO A 930 -14.35 -0.60 28.81
N ALA A 931 -15.55 -0.86 29.34
CA ALA A 931 -16.67 0.09 29.32
C ALA A 931 -16.31 1.47 29.92
N ASN A 932 -15.32 1.55 30.82
CA ASN A 932 -14.88 2.79 31.46
C ASN A 932 -13.64 3.42 30.81
N LEU A 933 -12.99 2.74 29.85
CA LEU A 933 -11.90 3.35 29.08
C LEU A 933 -12.48 4.45 28.17
N PRO A 934 -11.94 5.69 28.23
CA PRO A 934 -12.35 6.72 27.28
C PRO A 934 -11.94 6.32 25.85
N PRO A 935 -12.66 6.78 24.81
CA PRO A 935 -12.25 6.57 23.43
C PRO A 935 -10.94 7.33 23.16
N LYS A 936 -10.36 7.23 21.95
CA LYS A 936 -9.14 7.97 21.57
C LYS A 936 -9.44 9.49 21.39
N GLY A 937 -9.83 10.20 22.46
CA GLY A 937 -10.20 11.62 22.51
C GLY A 937 -10.69 12.11 23.89
N PRO A 938 -10.89 13.42 24.11
CA PRO A 938 -11.26 13.98 25.40
C PRO A 938 -12.72 13.67 25.78
N ALA A 939 -12.91 12.89 26.85
CA ALA A 939 -14.20 12.35 27.31
C ALA A 939 -15.07 13.34 28.13
N SER A 940 -15.08 14.64 27.76
CA SER A 940 -15.71 15.71 28.54
C SER A 940 -16.39 16.79 27.68
N GLN A 941 -16.89 16.42 26.50
CA GLN A 941 -17.65 17.32 25.61
C GLN A 941 -19.07 16.76 25.42
N ILE A 942 -20.07 17.64 25.52
CA ILE A 942 -21.45 17.31 25.12
C ILE A 942 -21.43 17.05 23.61
N ARG A 943 -21.68 15.80 23.21
CA ARG A 943 -21.70 15.39 21.81
C ARG A 943 -23.10 15.52 21.25
N GLN A 944 -23.20 16.13 20.07
CA GLN A 944 -24.42 16.18 19.27
C GLN A 944 -24.39 15.02 18.27
N PHE A 945 -25.53 14.36 18.09
CA PHE A 945 -25.69 13.19 17.23
C PHE A 945 -26.88 13.41 16.29
N THR A 946 -26.96 12.59 15.24
CA THR A 946 -28.09 12.62 14.30
C THR A 946 -28.76 11.26 14.20
N PHE A 947 -30.08 11.26 14.35
CA PHE A 947 -30.93 10.07 14.25
C PHE A 947 -31.53 10.05 12.84
N LYS A 948 -30.87 9.28 11.98
CA LYS A 948 -31.19 9.03 10.57
C LYS A 948 -31.13 7.52 10.33
N ASP A 949 -31.37 7.08 9.10
CA ASP A 949 -31.19 5.69 8.66
C ASP A 949 -31.98 4.63 9.49
N PRO A 950 -33.28 4.84 9.82
CA PRO A 950 -34.05 3.94 10.66
C PRO A 950 -34.25 2.54 10.08
N SER A 951 -33.90 2.31 8.81
CA SER A 951 -33.87 0.98 8.18
C SER A 951 -32.54 0.24 8.27
N ASN A 952 -31.49 0.87 8.79
CA ASN A 952 -30.19 0.26 9.00
C ASN A 952 -29.39 0.91 10.15
N ALA A 953 -29.46 0.32 11.34
CA ALA A 953 -28.71 0.76 12.51
C ALA A 953 -27.18 0.77 12.33
N SER A 954 -26.61 -0.08 11.46
CA SER A 954 -25.17 -0.07 11.19
C SER A 954 -24.74 1.16 10.37
N THR A 955 -25.57 1.62 9.42
CA THR A 955 -25.34 2.90 8.72
C THR A 955 -25.47 4.10 9.65
N HIS A 956 -26.48 4.12 10.52
CA HIS A 956 -26.65 5.13 11.58
C HIS A 956 -25.41 5.22 12.50
N LEU A 957 -24.82 4.08 12.86
CA LEU A 957 -23.57 4.04 13.63
C LEU A 957 -22.36 4.58 12.84
N VAL A 958 -22.18 4.18 11.57
CA VAL A 958 -21.13 4.75 10.69
C VAL A 958 -21.26 6.28 10.58
N ARG A 959 -22.49 6.78 10.37
CA ARG A 959 -22.79 8.21 10.26
C ARG A 959 -22.35 8.96 11.51
N ASN A 960 -22.71 8.45 12.68
CA ASN A 960 -22.40 9.10 13.96
C ASN A 960 -20.93 8.92 14.40
N ALA A 961 -20.24 7.87 13.95
CA ALA A 961 -18.80 7.69 14.18
C ALA A 961 -17.95 8.69 13.37
N LEU A 962 -18.34 8.99 12.14
CA LEU A 962 -17.58 9.89 11.25
C LEU A 962 -18.00 11.36 11.39
N GLY A 963 -19.30 11.65 11.33
CA GLY A 963 -19.86 13.00 11.53
C GLY A 963 -20.22 13.29 12.98
N GLY A 964 -21.03 12.42 13.57
CA GLY A 964 -21.89 12.78 14.72
C GLY A 964 -23.10 13.55 14.19
N GLY A 965 -23.52 14.61 14.89
CA GLY A 965 -24.56 15.54 14.43
C GLY A 965 -24.11 16.56 13.37
N ASP A 966 -22.94 16.37 12.76
CA ASP A 966 -22.32 17.29 11.79
C ASP A 966 -22.21 16.60 10.42
N ASP A 967 -23.14 16.95 9.51
CA ASP A 967 -23.21 16.41 8.15
C ASP A 967 -22.07 16.93 7.23
N ASP A 968 -21.53 18.13 7.48
CA ASP A 968 -20.39 18.68 6.70
C ASP A 968 -19.09 17.95 7.07
N LYS A 969 -18.89 17.64 8.36
CA LYS A 969 -17.77 16.81 8.85
C LYS A 969 -17.88 15.37 8.34
N LEU A 970 -19.08 14.80 8.30
CA LEU A 970 -19.35 13.51 7.67
C LEU A 970 -18.94 13.52 6.18
N ALA A 971 -19.42 14.52 5.44
CA ALA A 971 -19.10 14.70 4.02
C ALA A 971 -17.61 14.87 3.78
N ALA A 972 -16.95 15.76 4.52
CA ALA A 972 -15.51 15.99 4.47
C ALA A 972 -14.71 14.70 4.73
N THR A 973 -15.12 13.89 5.72
CA THR A 973 -14.45 12.63 6.07
C THR A 973 -14.60 11.59 4.97
N LEU A 974 -15.82 11.39 4.45
CA LEU A 974 -16.09 10.43 3.37
C LEU A 974 -15.53 10.86 2.00
N SER A 975 -15.26 12.16 1.81
CA SER A 975 -14.53 12.69 0.64
C SER A 975 -13.07 12.22 0.57
N ILE A 976 -12.43 11.87 1.69
CA ILE A 976 -11.01 11.50 1.71
C ILE A 976 -10.82 10.12 1.06
N PRO A 977 -10.03 10.01 -0.03
CA PRO A 977 -9.78 8.75 -0.72
C PRO A 977 -8.63 7.96 -0.09
N SER A 978 -8.64 6.64 -0.32
CA SER A 978 -7.49 5.79 -0.03
C SER A 978 -6.27 6.18 -0.89
N PRO A 979 -5.03 6.15 -0.37
CA PRO A 979 -4.63 5.73 0.98
C PRO A 979 -4.65 6.85 2.03
N MET A 980 -5.04 8.08 1.69
CA MET A 980 -5.03 9.21 2.63
C MET A 980 -6.02 9.03 3.77
N SER A 981 -7.14 8.35 3.55
CA SER A 981 -8.17 8.10 4.55
C SER A 981 -7.67 7.41 5.81
N ARG A 982 -6.66 6.52 5.71
CA ARG A 982 -6.09 5.76 6.86
C ARG A 982 -5.34 6.63 7.88
N VAL A 983 -5.17 7.93 7.59
CA VAL A 983 -4.66 8.93 8.55
C VAL A 983 -5.79 9.55 9.40
N TYR A 984 -7.05 9.42 9.00
CA TYR A 984 -8.21 10.12 9.61
C TYR A 984 -9.26 9.14 10.20
N ARG A 985 -9.50 8.02 9.52
CA ARG A 985 -10.33 6.90 9.98
C ARG A 985 -9.62 5.58 9.72
N ASP A 986 -9.95 4.57 10.50
CA ASP A 986 -9.65 3.19 10.11
C ASP A 986 -10.71 2.67 9.12
N ASP A 987 -10.55 1.43 8.65
CA ASP A 987 -11.65 0.69 8.03
C ASP A 987 -12.77 0.52 9.09
N ILE A 988 -14.04 0.52 8.67
CA ILE A 988 -15.17 0.38 9.60
C ILE A 988 -16.13 -0.69 9.07
N THR A 989 -16.20 -1.82 9.76
CA THR A 989 -17.13 -2.92 9.50
C THR A 989 -18.00 -3.14 10.71
N ILE A 990 -19.31 -3.12 10.52
CA ILE A 990 -20.31 -3.23 11.61
C ILE A 990 -21.34 -4.30 11.24
N THR A 991 -21.72 -5.13 12.21
CA THR A 991 -22.93 -5.97 12.16
C THR A 991 -23.77 -5.71 13.40
N VAL A 992 -25.06 -5.43 13.22
CA VAL A 992 -26.05 -5.33 14.31
C VAL A 992 -27.08 -6.44 14.14
N ILE A 993 -27.22 -7.31 15.15
CA ILE A 993 -28.10 -8.48 15.16
C ILE A 993 -29.28 -8.19 16.08
N PHE A 994 -30.51 -8.42 15.64
CA PHE A 994 -31.73 -8.09 16.40
C PHE A 994 -32.43 -9.35 16.94
N PHE A 995 -32.67 -9.38 18.26
CA PHE A 995 -33.36 -10.46 18.94
C PHE A 995 -34.90 -10.27 18.94
N GLY A 996 -35.62 -11.35 19.24
CA GLY A 996 -37.08 -11.50 19.08
C GLY A 996 -37.97 -10.61 19.95
N HIS A 997 -38.17 -9.34 19.55
CA HIS A 997 -39.23 -8.47 20.08
C HIS A 997 -40.06 -7.80 18.97
N GLN A 998 -41.09 -7.02 19.30
CA GLN A 998 -41.87 -6.32 18.26
C GLN A 998 -41.18 -5.01 17.82
N ASP A 999 -40.63 -4.27 18.78
CA ASP A 999 -40.03 -2.95 18.62
C ASP A 999 -38.79 -2.98 17.71
N THR A 1000 -37.99 -4.06 17.78
CA THR A 1000 -36.82 -4.28 16.91
C THR A 1000 -37.14 -4.44 15.43
N LYS A 1001 -38.42 -4.55 15.03
CA LYS A 1001 -38.84 -4.64 13.62
C LYS A 1001 -38.67 -3.34 12.83
N ILE A 1002 -38.61 -2.18 13.48
CA ILE A 1002 -38.43 -0.88 12.82
C ILE A 1002 -37.10 -0.86 12.04
N ALA A 1003 -36.02 -1.33 12.67
CA ALA A 1003 -34.68 -1.46 12.09
C ALA A 1003 -34.58 -2.51 10.96
N LEU A 1004 -35.64 -3.27 10.69
CA LEU A 1004 -35.74 -4.29 9.65
C LEU A 1004 -36.87 -3.99 8.65
N SER A 1005 -37.30 -2.73 8.58
CA SER A 1005 -38.34 -2.21 7.68
C SER A 1005 -38.03 -2.46 6.20
N ASN A 1006 -36.85 -2.04 5.72
CA ASN A 1006 -36.37 -2.25 4.35
C ASN A 1006 -35.48 -3.51 4.19
N ALA A 1007 -35.49 -4.43 5.16
CA ALA A 1007 -34.67 -5.63 5.10
C ALA A 1007 -35.13 -6.60 3.99
N GLN A 1008 -34.16 -7.24 3.34
CA GLN A 1008 -34.39 -8.21 2.27
C GLN A 1008 -35.06 -9.46 2.84
N ASP A 1009 -36.06 -10.00 2.12
CA ASP A 1009 -36.76 -11.25 2.44
C ASP A 1009 -35.90 -12.47 2.05
N SER A 1010 -34.69 -12.51 2.60
CA SER A 1010 -33.69 -13.57 2.51
C SER A 1010 -32.77 -13.48 3.73
N ASP A 1011 -32.38 -14.62 4.31
CA ASP A 1011 -31.52 -14.64 5.50
C ASP A 1011 -30.05 -14.25 5.21
N GLY A 1012 -29.63 -14.35 3.95
CA GLY A 1012 -28.32 -13.91 3.47
C GLY A 1012 -27.13 -14.74 3.95
N PHE A 1013 -27.37 -15.89 4.60
CA PHE A 1013 -26.31 -16.75 5.14
C PHE A 1013 -25.69 -17.66 4.07
N VAL A 1014 -24.45 -18.09 4.33
CA VAL A 1014 -23.81 -19.22 3.66
C VAL A 1014 -24.04 -20.48 4.50
N GLU A 1015 -24.56 -21.54 3.90
CA GLU A 1015 -24.74 -22.83 4.57
C GLU A 1015 -23.40 -23.60 4.61
N ILE A 1016 -23.08 -24.20 5.76
CA ILE A 1016 -21.85 -24.98 6.00
C ILE A 1016 -22.02 -26.43 5.54
#